data_AF-A0A0R2DVK0-F1
#
_entry.id   AF-A0A0R2DVK0-F1
#
_cell.length_a   1.000
_cell.length_b   1.000
_cell.length_c   1.000
_cell.angle_alpha   90.00
_cell.angle_beta   90.00
_cell.angle_gamma   90.00
#
_symmetry.space_group_name_H-M   'P 1'
#
loop_
_entity.id
_entity.type
_entity.pdbx_description
1 polymer ?
#
loop_
_entity_poly.entity_id
_entity_poly.type
_entity_poly.pdbx_seq_one_letter_code
_entity_poly.pdbx_strand_id
1 'polypeptide(L)'
;MLFLGFVCVVAFTTEQQIFAENQSLKDTVYSNDESNQNITYVSSWDEFEKAITNSEVTYIRLTQDISYPSTRPENIVLTYRNNRLRSLVIDGNTHKIDLNKRARISLDGNGPIREGFDIEFKIKNIDIVNGSRYGFIAAYGIQTARTSNNRNYGNGTFTYENMTYSGSQFQYAPGFDTEINNSVKLEINDGLSDGAIIQTSGLTVREKSSLTIDSYASLTNSVGLINFANVSNSGMELKEGSKVNISHSGTMANNTNLMNFGTNGNQYIKLKQADLTVDTQNMKDTINTETSNIISMNANAIIETVDDAHLTINSKVSPTNSNNANGYNNTITMGNNATVLIGTNSAWNIETNYNNSDIANYTARTSLLSLGSDSILNIEENATLNMKSNMNNRQYSNLVDLGRGSQFKLTDSELVNLELTSEESSFSRVIDFSTGSTFEFTNQTINALNNELSSRGSTNLPSRTGYGNFDRLNWGELKWNGLKHVFMAETNNFVTSSASTSISSSSNAKMVVKNDDDAVKSSFISNFNPAFYKKLSFKKYNKTVSDANVRDVYTFNDLIKAMLNVSVTEINIKKDLEAGDVANNNETRIMTGVKGMKVNGNGHNIELKSYNFYNDMNIPSNINRRIIFSDMNITGACFYGLYDSWGSINEGGKADFVYQDITYTGAQLTSSLYQDINFANVVKVDSVPSYVSPVNGNIYSSQGSGQENVEARDIKFLDGAKYYGTANSSDVIFLRDGGSVSLGKKAEVHLTSVSTNSDNSYPTNRVNSNEVIYLPGSLYCEQDAQLFINTRSDSAQMAINMPSRSSNINLSKNSSLRIQLSDTGVGRGFSTSDRPVIEMNNNASLTVDSEAKLEVLGTYKRSRSSVISASNRSQFQINSQGILVIDLQGEFKGPRTSNQVLNMNANTSFSFNDAKKVDINLQSIAGNFYLFKTAGTFEAQNTKVKAWNTKNISDKPNYDWQSIYNLVPVYNSGNINSVQATGGSKARIDDLKNNYRTQNFNRVLFEGYPDISITLAPVTTESTNLKGNISPNTYVKFIDSSKMLPKGKLQLNELDDSYYNLQIYDDQVFSYDLPNNTHLKEGDEVTAQAFDELSGKVAIAKQIVTGKLQTILAFNKLNDFDFGEHELSTVAQIDKVQFKTKENQNIIVKRNNVKNWKILVSFDDFTNNGRKLNADFLFNNQVYKPNTVFTYYEQKNEEPVSGDFIINTPPDKGIKMQINTPNVLEGEYKSKVSWTLVDGLE
;
A
#
# COMPACT_ATOMS: atom_id res chain seq x y z
N MET A 1 31.41 -48.42 -23.98
CA MET A 1 30.02 -48.45 -24.49
C MET A 1 28.96 -48.84 -23.45
N LEU A 2 29.31 -48.99 -22.16
CA LEU A 2 28.36 -49.26 -21.06
C LEU A 2 28.29 -48.13 -20.01
N PHE A 3 28.95 -46.99 -20.26
CA PHE A 3 29.06 -45.87 -19.32
C PHE A 3 28.23 -44.62 -19.72
N LEU A 4 27.64 -44.59 -20.92
CA LEU A 4 26.75 -43.50 -21.36
C LEU A 4 25.26 -43.77 -21.08
N GLY A 5 24.88 -45.00 -20.73
CA GLY A 5 23.47 -45.36 -20.49
C GLY A 5 22.94 -44.99 -19.09
N PHE A 6 23.82 -44.76 -18.12
CA PHE A 6 23.43 -44.53 -16.71
C PHE A 6 23.29 -43.04 -16.36
N VAL A 7 23.90 -42.13 -17.14
CA VAL A 7 23.89 -40.69 -16.85
C VAL A 7 22.63 -40.00 -17.38
N CYS A 8 22.00 -40.52 -18.44
CA CYS A 8 20.76 -39.94 -18.97
C CYS A 8 19.49 -40.33 -18.20
N VAL A 9 19.47 -41.44 -17.45
CA VAL A 9 18.26 -41.89 -16.75
C VAL A 9 18.07 -41.19 -15.40
N VAL A 10 19.15 -40.78 -14.73
CA VAL A 10 19.07 -40.12 -13.42
C VAL A 10 18.73 -38.63 -13.52
N ALA A 11 19.10 -37.96 -14.62
CA ALA A 11 18.80 -36.54 -14.83
C ALA A 11 17.32 -36.27 -15.17
N PHE A 12 16.62 -37.22 -15.81
CA PHE A 12 15.20 -37.06 -16.16
C PHE A 12 14.25 -37.31 -14.98
N THR A 13 14.66 -38.09 -13.97
CA THR A 13 13.79 -38.43 -12.82
C THR A 13 13.75 -37.34 -11.75
N THR A 14 14.85 -36.61 -11.52
CA THR A 14 14.89 -35.52 -10.52
C THR A 14 14.16 -34.26 -10.99
N GLU A 15 14.12 -33.96 -12.30
CA GLU A 15 13.36 -32.82 -12.83
C GLU A 15 11.84 -33.04 -12.74
N GLN A 16 11.36 -34.27 -12.95
CA GLN A 16 9.93 -34.61 -12.77
C GLN A 16 9.49 -34.59 -11.29
N GLN A 17 10.36 -34.94 -10.36
CA GLN A 17 10.04 -34.96 -8.92
C GLN A 17 10.00 -33.54 -8.31
N ILE A 18 10.88 -32.65 -8.77
CA ILE A 18 10.90 -31.23 -8.35
C ILE A 18 9.68 -30.46 -8.90
N PHE A 19 9.16 -30.85 -10.07
CA PHE A 19 7.92 -30.27 -10.63
C PHE A 19 6.67 -30.71 -9.86
N ALA A 20 6.61 -31.97 -9.39
CA ALA A 20 5.49 -32.50 -8.62
C ALA A 20 5.40 -31.94 -7.19
N GLU A 21 6.53 -31.74 -6.48
CA GLU A 21 6.52 -31.18 -5.12
C GLU A 21 6.28 -29.65 -5.09
N ASN A 22 6.55 -28.92 -6.17
CA ASN A 22 6.14 -27.50 -6.28
C ASN A 22 4.64 -27.33 -6.52
N GLN A 23 3.97 -28.37 -6.98
CA GLN A 23 2.54 -28.39 -7.25
C GLN A 23 1.73 -28.52 -5.95
N SER A 24 2.13 -29.43 -5.06
CA SER A 24 1.40 -29.67 -3.80
C SER A 24 1.56 -28.55 -2.76
N LEU A 25 2.67 -27.80 -2.81
CA LEU A 25 2.89 -26.64 -1.94
C LEU A 25 2.06 -25.42 -2.39
N LYS A 26 1.79 -25.26 -3.69
CA LYS A 26 0.84 -24.26 -4.19
C LYS A 26 -0.60 -24.55 -3.78
N ASP A 27 -0.98 -25.80 -3.55
CA ASP A 27 -2.35 -26.14 -3.14
C ASP A 27 -2.66 -25.82 -1.67
N THR A 28 -1.66 -25.61 -0.81
CA THR A 28 -1.89 -25.49 0.65
C THR A 28 -2.04 -24.03 1.13
N VAL A 29 -1.53 -23.05 0.37
CA VAL A 29 -1.56 -21.62 0.77
C VAL A 29 -2.85 -20.90 0.31
N TYR A 30 -3.62 -21.46 -0.62
CA TYR A 30 -4.87 -20.87 -1.12
C TYR A 30 -6.13 -21.24 -0.31
N SER A 31 -6.02 -21.96 0.82
CA SER A 31 -7.16 -22.67 1.43
C SER A 31 -8.13 -21.84 2.29
N ASN A 32 -7.85 -20.57 2.59
CA ASN A 32 -8.71 -19.79 3.51
C ASN A 32 -9.93 -19.14 2.84
N ASP A 33 -9.98 -19.07 1.50
CA ASP A 33 -11.13 -18.55 0.73
C ASP A 33 -11.96 -19.66 0.05
N GLU A 34 -11.50 -20.92 0.07
CA GLU A 34 -12.13 -22.06 -0.61
C GLU A 34 -13.25 -22.74 0.21
N SER A 35 -13.48 -22.35 1.46
CA SER A 35 -14.42 -23.03 2.39
C SER A 35 -15.92 -22.91 2.02
N ASN A 36 -16.27 -22.11 1.00
CA ASN A 36 -17.64 -21.94 0.49
C ASN A 36 -17.82 -22.29 -1.01
N GLN A 37 -16.81 -22.87 -1.68
CA GLN A 37 -16.87 -23.11 -3.13
C GLN A 37 -17.30 -24.54 -3.49
N ASN A 38 -18.21 -24.69 -4.46
CA ASN A 38 -18.66 -25.97 -4.97
C ASN A 38 -17.66 -26.51 -6.00
N ILE A 39 -16.58 -27.14 -5.50
CA ILE A 39 -15.47 -27.66 -6.31
C ILE A 39 -15.89 -28.92 -7.06
N THR A 40 -15.77 -28.90 -8.39
CA THR A 40 -15.95 -30.07 -9.26
C THR A 40 -14.60 -30.53 -9.80
N TYR A 41 -14.21 -31.76 -9.45
CA TYR A 41 -13.03 -32.40 -10.00
C TYR A 41 -13.35 -33.04 -11.35
N VAL A 42 -12.52 -32.77 -12.36
CA VAL A 42 -12.71 -33.28 -13.72
C VAL A 42 -11.46 -33.99 -14.20
N SER A 43 -11.65 -35.15 -14.82
CA SER A 43 -10.60 -36.00 -15.37
C SER A 43 -10.78 -36.21 -16.87
N SER A 44 -11.95 -35.93 -17.45
CA SER A 44 -12.19 -36.11 -18.88
C SER A 44 -12.85 -34.89 -19.51
N TRP A 45 -12.80 -34.80 -20.84
CA TRP A 45 -13.52 -33.76 -21.57
C TRP A 45 -15.03 -33.77 -21.26
N ASP A 46 -15.63 -34.95 -21.09
CA ASP A 46 -17.06 -35.09 -20.79
C ASP A 46 -17.42 -34.55 -19.41
N GLU A 47 -16.54 -34.76 -18.43
CA GLU A 47 -16.69 -34.20 -17.09
C GLU A 47 -16.47 -32.69 -17.10
N PHE A 48 -15.46 -32.21 -17.82
CA PHE A 48 -15.21 -30.78 -18.00
C PHE A 48 -16.40 -30.07 -18.68
N GLU A 49 -16.93 -30.62 -19.77
CA GLU A 49 -18.07 -30.07 -20.50
C GLU A 49 -19.34 -30.02 -19.61
N LYS A 50 -19.59 -31.07 -18.82
CA LYS A 50 -20.69 -31.10 -17.84
C LYS A 50 -20.50 -30.06 -16.73
N ALA A 51 -19.28 -29.95 -16.19
CA ALA A 51 -18.98 -29.01 -15.11
C ALA A 51 -19.09 -27.56 -15.60
N ILE A 52 -18.49 -27.24 -16.75
CA ILE A 52 -18.47 -25.87 -17.29
C ILE A 52 -19.83 -25.39 -17.79
N THR A 53 -20.74 -26.30 -18.16
CA THR A 53 -22.13 -25.94 -18.55
C THR A 53 -23.09 -25.90 -17.36
N ASN A 54 -22.70 -26.38 -16.17
CA ASN A 54 -23.51 -26.33 -14.97
C ASN A 54 -23.40 -24.95 -14.28
N SER A 55 -24.52 -24.26 -14.13
CA SER A 55 -24.57 -22.92 -13.52
C SER A 55 -24.31 -22.91 -12.01
N GLU A 56 -24.44 -24.04 -11.32
CA GLU A 56 -24.17 -24.17 -9.88
C GLU A 56 -22.71 -24.48 -9.56
N VAL A 57 -21.89 -24.75 -10.58
CA VAL A 57 -20.45 -24.98 -10.42
C VAL A 57 -19.74 -23.64 -10.50
N THR A 58 -19.04 -23.30 -9.41
CA THR A 58 -18.22 -22.08 -9.28
C THR A 58 -16.73 -22.36 -9.36
N TYR A 59 -16.31 -23.63 -9.26
CA TYR A 59 -14.91 -24.02 -9.33
C TYR A 59 -14.73 -25.39 -10.02
N ILE A 60 -13.83 -25.45 -10.99
CA ILE A 60 -13.45 -26.66 -11.71
C ILE A 60 -11.97 -26.90 -11.47
N ARG A 61 -11.60 -28.08 -10.95
CA ARG A 61 -10.20 -28.49 -10.79
C ARG A 61 -9.90 -29.70 -11.68
N LEU A 62 -8.91 -29.59 -12.54
CA LEU A 62 -8.44 -30.72 -13.35
C LEU A 62 -7.65 -31.70 -12.48
N THR A 63 -7.78 -32.99 -12.79
CA THR A 63 -7.04 -34.09 -12.13
C THR A 63 -6.16 -34.89 -13.10
N GLN A 64 -6.28 -34.61 -14.40
CA GLN A 64 -5.40 -35.09 -15.46
C GLN A 64 -5.55 -34.18 -16.69
N ASP A 65 -4.63 -34.33 -17.65
CA ASP A 65 -4.74 -33.67 -18.95
C ASP A 65 -6.02 -34.10 -19.68
N ILE A 66 -6.72 -33.14 -20.28
CA ILE A 66 -7.93 -33.39 -21.05
C ILE A 66 -7.77 -32.92 -22.49
N SER A 67 -8.27 -33.72 -23.43
CA SER A 67 -8.23 -33.41 -24.86
C SER A 67 -9.63 -33.41 -25.45
N TYR A 68 -9.90 -32.42 -26.30
CA TYR A 68 -11.12 -32.30 -27.04
C TYR A 68 -11.31 -33.46 -28.02
N PRO A 69 -12.42 -34.22 -27.96
CA PRO A 69 -12.66 -35.32 -28.87
C PRO A 69 -13.01 -34.80 -30.27
N SER A 70 -12.28 -35.26 -31.29
CA SER A 70 -12.45 -34.82 -32.69
C SER A 70 -13.85 -35.04 -33.31
N THR A 71 -14.73 -35.78 -32.64
CA THR A 71 -16.10 -36.09 -33.09
C THR A 71 -17.16 -35.13 -32.56
N ARG A 72 -16.80 -34.13 -31.75
CA ARG A 72 -17.75 -33.19 -31.12
C ARG A 72 -17.87 -31.85 -31.88
N PRO A 73 -18.98 -31.10 -31.67
CA PRO A 73 -19.17 -29.78 -32.27
C PRO A 73 -18.21 -28.73 -31.72
N GLU A 74 -17.58 -27.95 -32.60
CA GLU A 74 -16.49 -26.99 -32.33
C GLU A 74 -16.76 -25.92 -31.24
N ASN A 75 -17.96 -25.84 -30.65
CA ASN A 75 -18.31 -24.84 -29.63
C ASN A 75 -18.95 -25.51 -28.42
N ILE A 76 -18.34 -25.37 -27.24
CA ILE A 76 -19.09 -25.50 -25.98
C ILE A 76 -19.84 -24.19 -25.78
N VAL A 77 -21.16 -24.23 -25.93
CA VAL A 77 -21.98 -23.03 -25.78
C VAL A 77 -22.44 -22.90 -24.34
N LEU A 78 -21.91 -21.91 -23.63
CA LEU A 78 -22.43 -21.50 -22.33
C LEU A 78 -23.69 -20.67 -22.56
N THR A 79 -24.84 -21.34 -22.52
CA THR A 79 -26.16 -20.71 -22.71
C THR A 79 -26.64 -20.16 -21.37
N TYR A 80 -26.61 -18.83 -21.22
CA TYR A 80 -27.13 -18.18 -20.03
C TYR A 80 -28.65 -18.03 -20.11
N ARG A 81 -29.39 -18.96 -19.49
CA ARG A 81 -30.82 -18.78 -19.21
C ARG A 81 -30.93 -18.44 -17.71
N ASN A 82 -31.49 -17.28 -17.36
CA ASN A 82 -31.95 -16.88 -16.00
C ASN A 82 -31.18 -15.80 -15.20
N ASN A 83 -30.45 -14.86 -15.82
CA ASN A 83 -29.93 -13.65 -15.13
C ASN A 83 -29.10 -13.90 -13.84
N ARG A 84 -28.36 -15.02 -13.72
CA ARG A 84 -27.45 -15.23 -12.59
C ARG A 84 -26.03 -14.78 -12.94
N LEU A 85 -25.47 -13.90 -12.11
CA LEU A 85 -24.06 -13.53 -12.09
C LEU A 85 -23.23 -14.82 -12.01
N ARG A 86 -22.25 -14.99 -12.91
CA ARG A 86 -21.44 -16.22 -12.95
C ARG A 86 -19.98 -15.85 -12.70
N SER A 87 -19.51 -16.21 -11.52
CA SER A 87 -18.09 -16.27 -11.18
C SER A 87 -17.65 -17.74 -11.25
N LEU A 88 -16.68 -18.06 -12.11
CA LEU A 88 -16.16 -19.41 -12.33
C LEU A 88 -14.63 -19.42 -12.31
N VAL A 89 -14.06 -20.31 -11.50
CA VAL A 89 -12.63 -20.62 -11.51
C VAL A 89 -12.39 -21.93 -12.26
N ILE A 90 -11.46 -21.92 -13.22
CA ILE A 90 -10.90 -23.11 -13.87
C ILE A 90 -9.44 -23.22 -13.40
N ASP A 91 -9.20 -24.14 -12.48
CA ASP A 91 -7.88 -24.49 -11.98
C ASP A 91 -7.36 -25.71 -12.74
N GLY A 92 -6.34 -25.51 -13.56
CA GLY A 92 -5.70 -26.59 -14.28
C GLY A 92 -4.97 -27.55 -13.34
N ASN A 93 -4.61 -27.13 -12.12
CA ASN A 93 -3.72 -27.89 -11.25
C ASN A 93 -2.49 -28.40 -12.02
N THR A 94 -1.95 -27.54 -12.89
CA THR A 94 -0.87 -27.75 -13.89
C THR A 94 -1.15 -28.71 -15.05
N HIS A 95 -2.33 -29.30 -15.11
CA HIS A 95 -2.72 -30.12 -16.23
C HIS A 95 -2.99 -29.29 -17.48
N LYS A 96 -3.00 -29.99 -18.61
CA LYS A 96 -3.21 -29.41 -19.93
C LYS A 96 -4.67 -29.56 -20.39
N ILE A 97 -5.22 -28.52 -21.02
CA ILE A 97 -6.40 -28.62 -21.90
C ILE A 97 -5.95 -28.51 -23.35
N ASP A 98 -6.18 -29.58 -24.12
CA ASP A 98 -5.91 -29.61 -25.56
C ASP A 98 -7.20 -29.50 -26.37
N LEU A 99 -7.46 -28.33 -26.93
CA LEU A 99 -8.61 -28.04 -27.80
C LEU A 99 -8.31 -28.28 -29.28
N ASN A 100 -7.57 -29.36 -29.60
CA ASN A 100 -7.31 -29.83 -30.96
C ASN A 100 -8.50 -29.59 -31.92
N LYS A 101 -8.24 -28.88 -33.04
CA LYS A 101 -9.21 -28.40 -34.05
C LYS A 101 -10.33 -27.51 -33.50
N ARG A 102 -10.27 -26.20 -33.79
CA ARG A 102 -11.37 -25.19 -33.75
C ARG A 102 -12.26 -25.10 -32.51
N ALA A 103 -12.07 -25.97 -31.51
CA ALA A 103 -12.86 -26.04 -30.31
C ALA A 103 -12.65 -24.80 -29.44
N ARG A 104 -13.74 -24.28 -28.86
CA ARG A 104 -13.71 -23.13 -27.95
C ARG A 104 -14.84 -23.16 -26.93
N ILE A 105 -14.66 -22.43 -25.84
CA ILE A 105 -15.73 -22.07 -24.92
C ILE A 105 -16.38 -20.80 -25.46
N SER A 106 -17.63 -20.90 -25.90
CA SER A 106 -18.38 -19.79 -26.47
C SER A 106 -19.40 -19.27 -25.46
N LEU A 107 -19.30 -17.98 -25.11
CA LEU A 107 -20.36 -17.28 -24.38
C LEU A 107 -21.39 -16.80 -25.41
N ASP A 108 -22.50 -17.52 -25.53
CA ASP A 108 -23.56 -17.20 -26.49
C ASP A 108 -24.84 -16.75 -25.75
N GLY A 109 -25.07 -15.45 -25.74
CA GLY A 109 -26.29 -14.82 -25.25
C GLY A 109 -27.37 -14.78 -26.34
N ASN A 110 -27.93 -15.92 -26.74
CA ASN A 110 -29.06 -15.96 -27.67
C ASN A 110 -30.40 -15.42 -27.07
N GLY A 111 -30.33 -14.55 -26.05
CA GLY A 111 -31.45 -13.88 -25.41
C GLY A 111 -31.09 -12.44 -24.99
N PRO A 112 -32.08 -11.54 -24.80
CA PRO A 112 -31.83 -10.17 -24.38
C PRO A 112 -31.15 -10.15 -23.01
N ILE A 113 -29.88 -9.77 -22.99
CA ILE A 113 -29.13 -9.53 -21.75
C ILE A 113 -29.70 -8.24 -21.16
N ARG A 114 -30.32 -8.33 -19.98
CA ARG A 114 -30.77 -7.16 -19.22
C ARG A 114 -29.56 -6.53 -18.53
N GLU A 115 -29.56 -5.20 -18.36
CA GLU A 115 -28.53 -4.47 -17.61
C GLU A 115 -28.25 -5.13 -16.24
N GLY A 116 -26.98 -5.24 -15.86
CA GLY A 116 -26.54 -5.82 -14.57
C GLY A 116 -26.03 -7.27 -14.62
N PHE A 117 -25.49 -7.73 -15.76
CA PHE A 117 -24.89 -9.06 -15.88
C PHE A 117 -23.36 -8.95 -15.91
N ASP A 118 -22.71 -9.28 -14.79
CA ASP A 118 -21.25 -9.36 -14.68
C ASP A 118 -20.79 -10.82 -14.78
N ILE A 119 -19.79 -11.08 -15.62
CA ILE A 119 -19.18 -12.41 -15.76
C ILE A 119 -17.73 -12.31 -15.30
N GLU A 120 -17.36 -13.18 -14.36
CA GLU A 120 -15.99 -13.29 -13.88
C GLU A 120 -15.47 -14.71 -14.14
N PHE A 121 -14.42 -14.82 -14.95
CA PHE A 121 -13.79 -16.10 -15.25
C PHE A 121 -12.33 -16.03 -14.85
N LYS A 122 -11.93 -16.87 -13.90
CA LYS A 122 -10.53 -17.01 -13.49
C LYS A 122 -9.97 -18.32 -14.01
N ILE A 123 -8.91 -18.26 -14.81
CA ILE A 123 -8.21 -19.42 -15.35
C ILE A 123 -6.81 -19.44 -14.75
N LYS A 124 -6.48 -20.49 -13.99
CA LYS A 124 -5.21 -20.56 -13.27
C LYS A 124 -4.50 -21.89 -13.40
N ASN A 125 -3.17 -21.86 -13.25
CA ASN A 125 -2.31 -23.04 -13.15
C ASN A 125 -2.56 -24.06 -14.28
N ILE A 126 -2.57 -23.64 -15.54
CA ILE A 126 -3.02 -24.49 -16.64
C ILE A 126 -2.21 -24.27 -17.92
N ASP A 127 -2.01 -25.34 -18.68
CA ASP A 127 -1.48 -25.26 -20.05
C ASP A 127 -2.63 -25.44 -21.05
N ILE A 128 -2.78 -24.50 -21.98
CA ILE A 128 -3.87 -24.54 -22.96
C ILE A 128 -3.27 -24.61 -24.35
N VAL A 129 -3.64 -25.64 -25.10
CA VAL A 129 -3.38 -25.72 -26.54
C VAL A 129 -4.70 -25.53 -27.26
N ASN A 130 -4.75 -24.60 -28.22
CA ASN A 130 -6.00 -24.26 -28.89
C ASN A 130 -5.83 -23.97 -30.38
N GLY A 131 -6.60 -24.69 -31.19
CA GLY A 131 -6.65 -24.52 -32.64
C GLY A 131 -7.80 -23.63 -33.12
N SER A 132 -8.46 -22.88 -32.22
CA SER A 132 -9.54 -21.97 -32.58
C SER A 132 -8.98 -20.61 -32.98
N ARG A 133 -9.48 -20.10 -34.10
CA ARG A 133 -9.22 -18.72 -34.56
C ARG A 133 -9.87 -17.65 -33.68
N TYR A 134 -10.47 -18.03 -32.55
CA TYR A 134 -11.11 -17.15 -31.59
C TYR A 134 -10.62 -17.39 -30.15
N GLY A 135 -9.61 -18.24 -30.02
CA GLY A 135 -9.01 -18.62 -28.75
C GLY A 135 -9.82 -19.57 -27.88
N PHE A 136 -9.30 -19.74 -26.66
CA PHE A 136 -9.85 -20.64 -25.66
C PHE A 136 -11.27 -20.23 -25.26
N ILE A 137 -11.47 -18.93 -25.04
CA ILE A 137 -12.77 -18.32 -24.75
C ILE A 137 -13.13 -17.29 -25.82
N ALA A 138 -14.37 -17.37 -26.28
CA ALA A 138 -14.96 -16.39 -27.19
C ALA A 138 -16.33 -15.89 -26.73
N ALA A 139 -16.52 -14.58 -26.61
CA ALA A 139 -17.80 -13.96 -26.24
C ALA A 139 -18.57 -13.47 -27.49
N TYR A 140 -19.28 -14.38 -28.16
CA TYR A 140 -19.95 -14.13 -29.44
C TYR A 140 -21.33 -13.46 -29.34
N GLY A 141 -22.10 -13.77 -28.29
CA GLY A 141 -23.55 -13.53 -28.28
C GLY A 141 -24.04 -12.32 -27.50
N ILE A 142 -23.17 -11.48 -26.93
CA ILE A 142 -23.58 -10.30 -26.14
C ILE A 142 -23.91 -9.09 -27.05
N GLN A 143 -23.75 -9.24 -28.38
CA GLN A 143 -24.25 -8.27 -29.36
C GLN A 143 -25.76 -8.41 -29.53
N THR A 144 -26.54 -7.78 -28.64
CA THR A 144 -27.99 -7.64 -28.88
C THR A 144 -28.22 -6.82 -30.17
N ALA A 145 -29.11 -7.37 -31.01
CA ALA A 145 -29.75 -6.86 -32.23
C ALA A 145 -29.16 -5.61 -32.94
N ARG A 146 -29.02 -5.73 -34.27
CA ARG A 146 -28.57 -4.76 -35.30
C ARG A 146 -29.26 -3.37 -35.34
N THR A 147 -29.93 -2.89 -34.29
CA THR A 147 -30.50 -1.54 -34.26
C THR A 147 -29.52 -0.53 -33.67
N SER A 148 -29.21 0.49 -34.46
CA SER A 148 -28.24 1.57 -34.23
C SER A 148 -28.31 2.24 -32.85
N ASN A 149 -27.12 2.43 -32.26
CA ASN A 149 -26.73 3.49 -31.30
C ASN A 149 -26.86 3.28 -29.79
N ASN A 150 -27.28 2.12 -29.27
CA ASN A 150 -27.15 1.87 -27.82
C ASN A 150 -27.05 0.36 -27.53
N ARG A 151 -25.87 -0.22 -27.75
CA ARG A 151 -25.62 -1.63 -27.40
C ARG A 151 -25.09 -1.68 -25.96
N ASN A 152 -25.97 -2.04 -25.02
CA ASN A 152 -25.58 -2.40 -23.66
C ASN A 152 -24.93 -3.78 -23.71
N TYR A 153 -23.61 -3.82 -23.61
CA TYR A 153 -22.85 -5.05 -23.47
C TYR A 153 -22.85 -5.47 -22.00
N GLY A 154 -22.88 -6.77 -21.72
CA GLY A 154 -22.56 -7.27 -20.38
C GLY A 154 -21.09 -6.95 -20.09
N ASN A 155 -20.82 -6.45 -18.89
CA ASN A 155 -19.46 -6.23 -18.42
C ASN A 155 -18.92 -7.54 -17.84
N GLY A 156 -17.60 -7.66 -17.73
CA GLY A 156 -16.99 -8.79 -17.06
C GLY A 156 -15.49 -8.81 -17.23
N THR A 157 -14.87 -9.74 -16.51
CA THR A 157 -13.42 -9.85 -16.39
C THR A 157 -12.96 -11.29 -16.62
N PHE A 158 -11.95 -11.46 -17.47
CA PHE A 158 -11.18 -12.69 -17.59
C PHE A 158 -9.85 -12.52 -16.86
N THR A 159 -9.65 -13.27 -15.78
CA THR A 159 -8.40 -13.27 -15.01
C THR A 159 -7.57 -14.50 -15.38
N TYR A 160 -6.31 -14.30 -15.74
CA TYR A 160 -5.36 -15.37 -16.07
C TYR A 160 -4.20 -15.39 -15.08
N GLU A 161 -3.85 -16.56 -14.54
CA GLU A 161 -2.83 -16.70 -13.51
C GLU A 161 -1.97 -17.96 -13.70
N ASN A 162 -0.64 -17.84 -13.71
CA ASN A 162 0.28 -18.99 -13.78
C ASN A 162 -0.05 -19.96 -14.93
N MET A 163 -0.17 -19.47 -16.17
CA MET A 163 -0.62 -20.28 -17.30
C MET A 163 0.26 -20.17 -18.54
N THR A 164 0.28 -21.23 -19.34
CA THR A 164 0.83 -21.22 -20.70
C THR A 164 -0.30 -21.37 -21.71
N TYR A 165 -0.28 -20.56 -22.76
CA TYR A 165 -1.19 -20.70 -23.89
C TYR A 165 -0.40 -20.94 -25.16
N SER A 166 -0.80 -21.92 -25.97
CA SER A 166 -0.27 -22.14 -27.32
C SER A 166 -1.41 -22.23 -28.33
N GLY A 167 -1.44 -21.34 -29.31
CA GLY A 167 -2.52 -21.31 -30.31
C GLY A 167 -2.46 -20.13 -31.26
N SER A 168 -3.45 -20.00 -32.13
CA SER A 168 -3.48 -18.92 -33.13
C SER A 168 -4.02 -17.58 -32.61
N GLN A 169 -4.88 -17.61 -31.59
CA GLN A 169 -5.46 -16.43 -30.96
C GLN A 169 -5.74 -16.75 -29.50
N PHE A 170 -5.38 -15.93 -28.53
CA PHE A 170 -5.55 -16.23 -27.10
C PHE A 170 -7.01 -16.07 -26.64
N GLN A 171 -7.60 -14.93 -26.96
CA GLN A 171 -8.94 -14.54 -26.51
C GLN A 171 -9.69 -13.74 -27.59
N TYR A 172 -10.99 -13.97 -27.70
CA TYR A 172 -11.92 -13.13 -28.45
C TYR A 172 -13.08 -12.68 -27.56
N ALA A 173 -12.90 -11.61 -26.79
CA ALA A 173 -13.90 -11.17 -25.82
C ALA A 173 -14.18 -9.66 -25.94
N PRO A 174 -14.97 -9.26 -26.93
CA PRO A 174 -15.36 -7.86 -27.09
C PRO A 174 -16.23 -7.42 -25.89
N GLY A 175 -15.83 -6.38 -25.15
CA GLY A 175 -16.56 -5.83 -24.00
C GLY A 175 -16.14 -6.37 -22.63
N PHE A 176 -15.03 -7.13 -22.57
CA PHE A 176 -14.51 -7.72 -21.35
C PHE A 176 -13.11 -7.21 -21.04
N ASP A 177 -12.86 -6.98 -19.76
CA ASP A 177 -11.53 -6.69 -19.27
C ASP A 177 -10.73 -7.98 -19.11
N THR A 178 -9.43 -7.89 -19.30
CA THR A 178 -8.49 -8.98 -19.11
C THR A 178 -7.51 -8.62 -18.01
N GLU A 179 -7.53 -9.37 -16.93
CA GLU A 179 -6.57 -9.24 -15.86
C GLU A 179 -5.55 -10.36 -15.93
N ILE A 180 -4.28 -10.01 -15.74
CA ILE A 180 -3.22 -11.00 -15.60
C ILE A 180 -2.57 -10.84 -14.24
N ASN A 181 -2.48 -11.98 -13.54
CA ASN A 181 -1.85 -12.12 -12.25
C ASN A 181 -0.66 -13.07 -12.38
N ASN A 182 0.46 -12.77 -11.74
CA ASN A 182 1.66 -13.62 -11.76
C ASN A 182 2.17 -13.89 -13.20
N SER A 183 2.63 -15.12 -13.48
CA SER A 183 3.30 -15.44 -14.74
C SER A 183 2.32 -15.97 -15.79
N VAL A 184 2.30 -15.35 -16.97
CA VAL A 184 1.55 -15.84 -18.13
C VAL A 184 2.44 -15.88 -19.36
N LYS A 185 2.46 -17.01 -20.06
CA LYS A 185 3.23 -17.19 -21.29
C LYS A 185 2.28 -17.48 -22.46
N LEU A 186 2.33 -16.66 -23.51
CA LEU A 186 1.53 -16.81 -24.72
C LEU A 186 2.45 -17.15 -25.90
N GLU A 187 2.31 -18.34 -26.49
CA GLU A 187 3.09 -18.83 -27.63
C GLU A 187 2.22 -18.98 -28.87
N ILE A 188 2.46 -18.13 -29.86
CA ILE A 188 1.58 -18.01 -31.02
C ILE A 188 2.22 -18.62 -32.25
N ASN A 189 1.64 -19.72 -32.70
CA ASN A 189 2.17 -20.58 -33.74
C ASN A 189 1.11 -20.76 -34.85
N ASP A 190 1.54 -20.77 -36.12
CA ASP A 190 0.67 -21.04 -37.29
C ASP A 190 0.11 -22.48 -37.36
N GLY A 191 0.54 -23.32 -36.43
CA GLY A 191 0.65 -24.77 -36.61
C GLY A 191 -0.59 -25.62 -36.40
N LEU A 192 -1.82 -25.08 -36.39
CA LEU A 192 -3.05 -25.91 -36.33
C LEU A 192 -3.97 -25.74 -37.54
N SER A 193 -3.42 -25.32 -38.68
CA SER A 193 -4.08 -25.40 -39.98
C SER A 193 -3.63 -26.65 -40.75
N ASP A 194 -4.01 -27.83 -40.28
CA ASP A 194 -3.91 -29.04 -41.08
C ASP A 194 -4.98 -28.99 -42.19
N GLY A 195 -4.60 -28.46 -43.35
CA GLY A 195 -5.09 -28.85 -44.68
C GLY A 195 -6.56 -28.63 -45.09
N ALA A 196 -7.44 -28.05 -44.28
CA ALA A 196 -8.85 -27.86 -44.66
C ALA A 196 -9.09 -26.50 -45.36
N ILE A 197 -8.96 -26.50 -46.69
CA ILE A 197 -9.54 -25.49 -47.58
C ILE A 197 -11.02 -25.31 -47.20
N ILE A 198 -11.41 -24.09 -46.83
CA ILE A 198 -12.82 -23.74 -46.61
C ILE A 198 -13.49 -23.70 -47.99
N GLN A 199 -14.00 -24.83 -48.46
CA GLN A 199 -15.10 -24.83 -49.42
C GLN A 199 -16.34 -24.35 -48.68
N THR A 200 -16.73 -23.10 -48.91
CA THR A 200 -18.11 -22.68 -48.68
C THR A 200 -18.99 -23.42 -49.69
N SER A 201 -19.75 -24.40 -49.19
CA SER A 201 -20.73 -25.14 -49.97
C SER A 201 -21.79 -24.18 -50.54
N GLY A 202 -21.69 -23.88 -51.84
CA GLY A 202 -22.63 -23.00 -52.55
C GLY A 202 -22.31 -22.71 -54.02
N LEU A 203 -21.19 -23.18 -54.57
CA LEU A 203 -20.85 -23.00 -55.99
C LEU A 203 -20.37 -24.31 -56.62
N THR A 204 -21.21 -24.85 -57.49
CA THR A 204 -20.89 -25.99 -58.35
C THR A 204 -19.93 -25.53 -59.44
N VAL A 205 -18.68 -26.02 -59.45
CA VAL A 205 -17.86 -26.05 -60.67
C VAL A 205 -17.25 -27.44 -60.81
N ARG A 206 -17.59 -28.10 -61.92
CA ARG A 206 -17.04 -29.38 -62.37
C ARG A 206 -15.66 -29.18 -63.00
N GLU A 207 -14.77 -30.12 -62.66
CA GLU A 207 -13.60 -30.63 -63.38
C GLU A 207 -12.41 -29.71 -63.79
N LYS A 208 -11.23 -30.16 -63.31
CA LYS A 208 -9.90 -30.21 -63.95
C LYS A 208 -9.47 -29.02 -64.85
N SER A 209 -8.76 -28.07 -64.24
CA SER A 209 -7.36 -27.73 -64.57
C SER A 209 -6.91 -26.59 -63.66
N SER A 210 -5.63 -26.59 -63.29
CA SER A 210 -4.97 -25.59 -62.43
C SER A 210 -5.45 -24.16 -62.70
N LEU A 211 -6.20 -23.60 -61.75
CA LEU A 211 -6.63 -22.20 -61.75
C LEU A 211 -6.18 -21.57 -60.43
N THR A 212 -5.22 -20.64 -60.52
CA THR A 212 -4.91 -19.70 -59.44
C THR A 212 -6.14 -18.80 -59.25
N ILE A 213 -6.83 -18.93 -58.11
CA ILE A 213 -8.03 -18.15 -57.80
C ILE A 213 -7.60 -16.84 -57.11
N ASP A 214 -7.51 -15.77 -57.90
CA ASP A 214 -7.42 -14.36 -57.49
C ASP A 214 -8.80 -13.79 -57.12
N SER A 215 -9.43 -14.28 -56.06
CA SER A 215 -10.61 -13.60 -55.52
C SER A 215 -10.67 -13.66 -53.99
N TYR A 216 -10.06 -12.64 -53.38
CA TYR A 216 -10.21 -12.28 -51.98
C TYR A 216 -11.68 -11.94 -51.68
N ALA A 217 -12.40 -12.86 -51.05
CA ALA A 217 -13.58 -12.49 -50.28
C ALA A 217 -13.09 -11.80 -49.00
N SER A 218 -13.29 -10.48 -48.94
CA SER A 218 -12.94 -9.60 -47.83
C SER A 218 -13.57 -10.08 -46.50
N LEU A 219 -12.79 -10.76 -45.67
CA LEU A 219 -13.06 -10.82 -44.23
C LEU A 219 -12.49 -9.54 -43.62
N THR A 220 -13.34 -8.51 -43.52
CA THR A 220 -13.03 -7.17 -42.98
C THR A 220 -12.77 -7.12 -41.47
N ASN A 221 -12.45 -8.26 -40.83
CA ASN A 221 -12.30 -8.33 -39.39
C ASN A 221 -10.86 -8.63 -39.06
N SER A 222 -10.13 -7.62 -38.57
CA SER A 222 -8.78 -7.70 -38.04
C SER A 222 -8.68 -8.88 -37.07
N VAL A 223 -7.85 -9.88 -37.38
CA VAL A 223 -7.58 -11.01 -36.48
C VAL A 223 -6.36 -10.59 -35.65
N GLY A 224 -6.44 -10.76 -34.33
CA GLY A 224 -5.31 -10.46 -33.44
C GLY A 224 -5.21 -11.46 -32.31
N LEU A 225 -4.00 -11.64 -31.77
CA LEU A 225 -3.69 -12.52 -30.64
C LEU A 225 -4.63 -12.23 -29.45
N ILE A 226 -4.73 -10.96 -29.07
CA ILE A 226 -5.78 -10.50 -28.15
C ILE A 226 -6.65 -9.57 -28.96
N ASN A 227 -7.88 -9.98 -29.24
CA ASN A 227 -8.79 -9.21 -30.05
C ASN A 227 -10.02 -8.82 -29.25
N PHE A 228 -10.00 -7.60 -28.73
CA PHE A 228 -11.16 -6.95 -28.12
C PHE A 228 -11.98 -6.26 -29.22
N ALA A 229 -12.56 -7.02 -30.15
CA ALA A 229 -13.14 -6.46 -31.36
C ALA A 229 -14.29 -5.45 -31.11
N ASN A 230 -14.29 -4.30 -31.80
CA ASN A 230 -15.42 -3.43 -32.17
C ASN A 230 -16.57 -3.15 -31.16
N VAL A 231 -16.35 -3.16 -29.85
CA VAL A 231 -17.38 -2.77 -28.86
C VAL A 231 -16.78 -2.01 -27.68
N SER A 232 -17.60 -1.21 -26.99
CA SER A 232 -17.20 -0.23 -25.98
C SER A 232 -16.76 -0.83 -24.65
N ASN A 233 -15.60 -0.35 -24.16
CA ASN A 233 -14.94 -0.62 -22.87
C ASN A 233 -14.30 -2.01 -22.75
N SER A 234 -13.01 -2.11 -23.07
CA SER A 234 -12.23 -3.32 -22.84
C SER A 234 -10.76 -2.94 -22.66
N GLY A 235 -10.14 -3.42 -21.60
CA GLY A 235 -8.73 -3.22 -21.36
C GLY A 235 -8.01 -4.47 -20.86
N MET A 236 -6.69 -4.33 -20.75
CA MET A 236 -5.79 -5.33 -20.20
C MET A 236 -5.06 -4.71 -19.01
N GLU A 237 -5.09 -5.37 -17.85
CA GLU A 237 -4.38 -4.94 -16.65
C GLU A 237 -3.47 -6.07 -16.16
N LEU A 238 -2.18 -5.75 -15.98
CA LEU A 238 -1.21 -6.61 -15.31
C LEU A 238 -1.09 -6.14 -13.87
N LYS A 239 -1.46 -7.00 -12.92
CA LYS A 239 -1.35 -6.70 -11.48
C LYS A 239 0.10 -6.74 -11.02
N GLU A 240 0.35 -6.19 -9.84
CA GLU A 240 1.66 -6.15 -9.17
C GLU A 240 2.36 -7.51 -9.16
N GLY A 241 3.64 -7.54 -9.54
CA GLY A 241 4.47 -8.75 -9.65
C GLY A 241 4.23 -9.60 -10.89
N SER A 242 3.29 -9.23 -11.77
CA SER A 242 2.97 -10.04 -12.96
C SER A 242 4.06 -9.99 -14.03
N LYS A 243 4.27 -11.12 -14.71
CA LYS A 243 5.22 -11.26 -15.82
C LYS A 243 4.56 -11.93 -17.01
N VAL A 244 4.40 -11.18 -18.09
CA VAL A 244 3.74 -11.65 -19.30
C VAL A 244 4.73 -11.74 -20.44
N ASN A 245 4.88 -12.94 -21.00
CA ASN A 245 5.75 -13.18 -22.15
C ASN A 245 4.90 -13.60 -23.35
N ILE A 246 4.83 -12.76 -24.36
CA ILE A 246 4.16 -13.03 -25.63
C ILE A 246 5.23 -13.32 -26.67
N SER A 247 5.15 -14.49 -27.30
CA SER A 247 6.03 -14.86 -28.40
C SER A 247 5.20 -15.23 -29.63
N HIS A 248 5.60 -14.75 -30.81
CA HIS A 248 4.96 -15.12 -32.07
C HIS A 248 5.98 -15.66 -33.07
N SER A 249 5.78 -16.89 -33.52
CA SER A 249 6.63 -17.58 -34.51
C SER A 249 5.90 -17.84 -35.84
N GLY A 250 4.65 -17.40 -35.93
CA GLY A 250 3.78 -17.60 -37.08
C GLY A 250 3.92 -16.55 -38.18
N THR A 251 2.97 -16.61 -39.11
CA THR A 251 2.75 -15.79 -40.29
C THR A 251 1.51 -14.97 -39.97
N MET A 252 1.72 -13.68 -39.73
CA MET A 252 0.61 -12.74 -39.60
C MET A 252 -0.17 -12.69 -40.91
N ALA A 253 -1.49 -12.90 -40.84
CA ALA A 253 -2.35 -12.68 -41.98
C ALA A 253 -2.42 -11.17 -42.31
N ASN A 254 -2.93 -10.83 -43.48
CA ASN A 254 -3.04 -9.43 -43.88
C ASN A 254 -4.01 -8.68 -42.93
N ASN A 255 -3.68 -7.45 -42.52
CA ASN A 255 -4.46 -6.65 -41.56
C ASN A 255 -4.58 -7.24 -40.14
N THR A 256 -3.56 -7.98 -39.68
CA THR A 256 -3.55 -8.48 -38.30
C THR A 256 -2.73 -7.58 -37.39
N ASN A 257 -3.30 -7.34 -36.21
CA ASN A 257 -2.59 -6.71 -35.10
C ASN A 257 -2.34 -7.80 -34.05
N LEU A 258 -1.15 -7.88 -33.44
CA LEU A 258 -0.95 -8.87 -32.38
C LEU A 258 -1.91 -8.59 -31.22
N MET A 259 -1.95 -7.36 -30.71
CA MET A 259 -2.93 -6.90 -29.74
C MET A 259 -3.82 -5.86 -30.40
N ASN A 260 -5.11 -6.17 -30.51
CA ASN A 260 -6.12 -5.34 -31.17
C ASN A 260 -7.21 -4.93 -30.18
N PHE A 261 -7.27 -3.64 -29.87
CA PHE A 261 -8.32 -3.05 -29.05
C PHE A 261 -9.34 -2.35 -29.97
N GLY A 262 -10.63 -2.61 -29.76
CA GLY A 262 -11.72 -2.31 -30.69
C GLY A 262 -11.95 -0.82 -31.00
N THR A 263 -12.85 -0.53 -31.95
CA THR A 263 -13.00 0.84 -32.53
C THR A 263 -13.73 1.88 -31.69
N ASN A 264 -14.41 1.49 -30.61
CA ASN A 264 -15.24 2.39 -29.79
C ASN A 264 -15.04 2.08 -28.31
N GLY A 265 -15.04 3.10 -27.44
CA GLY A 265 -14.98 2.97 -25.97
C GLY A 265 -13.61 3.14 -25.33
N ASN A 266 -13.56 3.10 -23.99
CA ASN A 266 -12.33 3.25 -23.21
C ASN A 266 -11.48 1.99 -23.38
N GLN A 267 -10.31 2.13 -24.00
CA GLN A 267 -9.36 1.04 -24.20
C GLN A 267 -8.13 1.32 -23.35
N TYR A 268 -7.62 0.32 -22.65
CA TYR A 268 -6.43 0.51 -21.84
C TYR A 268 -5.51 -0.71 -21.82
N ILE A 269 -4.21 -0.45 -21.69
CA ILE A 269 -3.20 -1.41 -21.23
C ILE A 269 -2.55 -0.78 -20.00
N LYS A 270 -2.65 -1.44 -18.85
CA LYS A 270 -2.11 -0.95 -17.58
C LYS A 270 -1.15 -1.95 -16.98
N LEU A 271 0.04 -1.48 -16.63
CA LEU A 271 1.07 -2.24 -15.95
C LEU A 271 1.44 -1.50 -14.68
N LYS A 272 1.33 -2.17 -13.54
CA LYS A 272 1.72 -1.64 -12.24
C LYS A 272 2.69 -2.61 -11.59
N GLN A 273 3.95 -2.22 -11.36
CA GLN A 273 5.01 -3.12 -10.87
C GLN A 273 5.03 -4.47 -11.62
N ALA A 274 4.92 -4.43 -12.95
CA ALA A 274 4.73 -5.60 -13.79
C ALA A 274 5.55 -5.53 -15.08
N ASP A 275 5.90 -6.70 -15.62
CA ASP A 275 6.67 -6.85 -16.85
C ASP A 275 5.79 -7.39 -17.98
N LEU A 276 5.74 -6.68 -19.13
CA LEU A 276 5.19 -7.18 -20.39
C LEU A 276 6.30 -7.26 -21.43
N THR A 277 6.58 -8.47 -21.92
CA THR A 277 7.53 -8.71 -23.01
C THR A 277 6.80 -9.26 -24.22
N VAL A 278 7.00 -8.65 -25.39
CA VAL A 278 6.48 -9.09 -26.68
C VAL A 278 7.63 -9.35 -27.64
N ASP A 279 7.85 -10.61 -28.00
CA ASP A 279 8.89 -11.04 -28.94
C ASP A 279 8.27 -11.59 -30.23
N THR A 280 8.64 -10.96 -31.34
CA THR A 280 8.18 -11.36 -32.67
C THR A 280 9.34 -11.54 -33.65
N GLN A 281 10.59 -11.65 -33.18
CA GLN A 281 11.78 -11.81 -34.02
C GLN A 281 11.73 -13.07 -34.90
N ASN A 282 11.01 -14.09 -34.46
CA ASN A 282 10.86 -15.37 -35.15
C ASN A 282 9.72 -15.40 -36.17
N MET A 283 9.00 -14.30 -36.42
CA MET A 283 7.97 -14.24 -37.45
C MET A 283 8.55 -14.47 -38.85
N LYS A 284 7.85 -15.25 -39.68
CA LYS A 284 8.21 -15.49 -41.08
C LYS A 284 7.75 -14.32 -41.97
N ASP A 285 8.64 -13.84 -42.85
CA ASP A 285 8.49 -12.63 -43.68
C ASP A 285 7.45 -12.75 -44.83
N THR A 286 6.20 -13.10 -44.54
CA THR A 286 5.17 -13.27 -45.59
C THR A 286 3.92 -12.42 -45.35
N ILE A 287 4.09 -11.11 -45.12
CA ILE A 287 2.97 -10.15 -44.95
C ILE A 287 2.56 -9.60 -46.32
N ASN A 288 1.61 -10.25 -46.99
CA ASN A 288 1.08 -9.76 -48.26
C ASN A 288 0.02 -8.67 -48.02
N THR A 289 0.42 -7.41 -47.96
CA THR A 289 -0.35 -6.29 -48.54
C THR A 289 -1.06 -5.19 -47.72
N GLU A 290 -1.31 -5.26 -46.41
CA GLU A 290 -1.93 -4.13 -45.67
C GLU A 290 -1.51 -4.03 -44.17
N THR A 291 -1.83 -2.91 -43.51
CA THR A 291 -1.30 -2.41 -42.23
C THR A 291 -1.24 -3.46 -41.11
N SER A 292 -0.05 -3.76 -40.59
CA SER A 292 0.14 -4.67 -39.45
C SER A 292 0.81 -3.96 -38.27
N ASN A 293 0.28 -4.12 -37.06
CA ASN A 293 0.85 -3.56 -35.84
C ASN A 293 1.06 -4.62 -34.75
N ILE A 294 2.01 -4.43 -33.84
CA ILE A 294 2.05 -5.25 -32.63
C ILE A 294 0.91 -4.83 -31.70
N ILE A 295 0.77 -3.54 -31.44
CA ILE A 295 -0.32 -3.00 -30.62
C ILE A 295 -1.10 -2.02 -31.48
N SER A 296 -2.41 -2.21 -31.58
CA SER A 296 -3.32 -1.29 -32.24
C SER A 296 -4.46 -0.95 -31.30
N MET A 297 -4.59 0.33 -30.99
CA MET A 297 -5.68 0.89 -30.19
C MET A 297 -6.32 2.05 -30.94
N ASN A 298 -7.60 2.30 -30.70
CA ASN A 298 -8.33 3.38 -31.38
C ASN A 298 -8.29 4.68 -30.55
N ALA A 299 -9.23 5.58 -30.77
CA ALA A 299 -9.28 6.87 -30.08
C ALA A 299 -9.57 6.73 -28.57
N ASN A 300 -9.07 7.66 -27.76
CA ASN A 300 -9.17 7.69 -26.29
C ASN A 300 -8.53 6.48 -25.59
N ALA A 301 -7.56 5.82 -26.25
CA ALA A 301 -6.84 4.69 -25.70
C ALA A 301 -5.75 5.13 -24.72
N ILE A 302 -5.46 4.29 -23.71
CA ILE A 302 -4.44 4.54 -22.69
C ILE A 302 -3.43 3.37 -22.66
N ILE A 303 -2.14 3.65 -22.72
CA ILE A 303 -1.10 2.70 -22.30
C ILE A 303 -0.36 3.35 -21.12
N GLU A 304 -0.34 2.68 -19.98
CA GLU A 304 0.18 3.20 -18.72
C GLU A 304 1.10 2.15 -18.08
N THR A 305 2.37 2.51 -17.86
CA THR A 305 3.32 1.77 -17.03
C THR A 305 3.66 2.64 -15.82
N VAL A 306 3.35 2.20 -14.61
CA VAL A 306 3.60 2.94 -13.36
C VAL A 306 4.28 2.05 -12.33
N ASP A 307 4.91 2.67 -11.33
CA ASP A 307 5.54 2.00 -10.19
C ASP A 307 6.52 0.90 -10.65
N ASP A 308 7.70 1.24 -11.19
CA ASP A 308 8.73 0.26 -11.59
C ASP A 308 8.28 -0.79 -12.65
N ALA A 309 7.29 -0.47 -13.48
CA ALA A 309 6.79 -1.39 -14.52
C ALA A 309 7.66 -1.36 -15.79
N HIS A 310 7.77 -2.49 -16.48
CA HIS A 310 8.56 -2.61 -17.71
C HIS A 310 7.75 -3.10 -18.92
N LEU A 311 7.85 -2.37 -20.03
CA LEU A 311 7.35 -2.80 -21.34
C LEU A 311 8.53 -3.06 -22.28
N THR A 312 8.66 -4.30 -22.78
CA THR A 312 9.67 -4.68 -23.77
C THR A 312 9.02 -5.20 -25.04
N ILE A 313 9.36 -4.64 -26.20
CA ILE A 313 8.89 -5.10 -27.50
C ILE A 313 10.10 -5.32 -28.42
N ASN A 314 10.34 -6.57 -28.78
CA ASN A 314 11.35 -6.96 -29.76
C ASN A 314 10.66 -7.41 -31.04
N SER A 315 10.75 -6.60 -32.09
CA SER A 315 9.99 -6.83 -33.31
C SER A 315 10.79 -7.04 -34.57
N LYS A 316 10.28 -7.92 -35.43
CA LYS A 316 10.65 -8.02 -36.84
C LYS A 316 9.39 -7.77 -37.65
N VAL A 317 9.25 -6.55 -38.19
CA VAL A 317 8.14 -6.20 -39.10
C VAL A 317 8.72 -6.10 -40.51
N SER A 318 8.44 -7.08 -41.36
CA SER A 318 8.82 -7.03 -42.79
C SER A 318 7.59 -6.71 -43.65
N PRO A 319 7.46 -5.50 -44.21
CA PRO A 319 6.39 -5.21 -45.16
C PRO A 319 6.71 -5.85 -46.51
N THR A 320 5.94 -6.88 -46.92
CA THR A 320 6.10 -7.46 -48.27
C THR A 320 5.13 -6.87 -49.32
N ASN A 321 5.59 -6.96 -50.56
CA ASN A 321 5.17 -6.29 -51.79
C ASN A 321 3.66 -6.07 -51.95
N SER A 322 3.20 -4.82 -51.80
CA SER A 322 1.82 -4.42 -52.08
C SER A 322 1.72 -3.23 -53.03
N ASN A 323 0.88 -3.39 -54.04
CA ASN A 323 0.56 -2.36 -55.02
C ASN A 323 -0.40 -1.27 -54.49
N ASN A 324 -0.75 -1.27 -53.20
CA ASN A 324 -1.72 -0.34 -52.61
C ASN A 324 -1.04 0.70 -51.68
N ALA A 325 -0.99 1.94 -52.15
CA ALA A 325 0.00 2.95 -51.74
C ALA A 325 -0.21 3.70 -50.39
N ASN A 326 -1.03 3.21 -49.44
CA ASN A 326 -1.43 4.02 -48.26
C ASN A 326 -1.34 3.30 -46.88
N GLY A 327 -0.64 2.17 -46.76
CA GLY A 327 -0.51 1.47 -45.48
C GLY A 327 0.48 2.12 -44.51
N TYR A 328 0.07 2.30 -43.25
CA TYR A 328 0.95 2.58 -42.11
C TYR A 328 1.30 1.27 -41.40
N ASN A 329 2.59 0.93 -41.29
CA ASN A 329 3.03 -0.24 -40.51
C ASN A 329 3.77 0.26 -39.27
N ASN A 330 3.11 0.23 -38.12
CA ASN A 330 3.70 0.73 -36.88
C ASN A 330 3.84 -0.38 -35.83
N THR A 331 4.82 -0.28 -34.94
CA THR A 331 4.93 -1.23 -33.82
C THR A 331 3.75 -1.03 -32.85
N ILE A 332 3.50 0.22 -32.45
CA ILE A 332 2.35 0.66 -31.67
C ILE A 332 1.59 1.74 -32.46
N THR A 333 0.30 1.54 -32.71
CA THR A 333 -0.61 2.56 -33.25
C THR A 333 -1.72 2.86 -32.26
N MET A 334 -1.94 4.14 -31.98
CA MET A 334 -3.07 4.62 -31.19
C MET A 334 -3.83 5.72 -31.95
N GLY A 335 -5.15 5.77 -31.78
CA GLY A 335 -6.02 6.77 -32.41
C GLY A 335 -5.90 8.17 -31.81
N ASN A 336 -6.88 9.03 -32.07
CA ASN A 336 -6.92 10.40 -31.54
C ASN A 336 -7.18 10.41 -30.02
N ASN A 337 -6.73 11.44 -29.31
CA ASN A 337 -6.83 11.59 -27.85
C ASN A 337 -6.23 10.41 -27.08
N ALA A 338 -5.23 9.74 -27.64
CA ALA A 338 -4.55 8.64 -26.98
C ALA A 338 -3.59 9.15 -25.90
N THR A 339 -3.38 8.38 -24.84
CA THR A 339 -2.42 8.70 -23.78
C THR A 339 -1.44 7.55 -23.62
N VAL A 340 -0.15 7.85 -23.73
CA VAL A 340 0.95 6.97 -23.32
C VAL A 340 1.60 7.61 -22.10
N LEU A 341 1.62 6.88 -20.99
CA LEU A 341 2.24 7.30 -19.73
C LEU A 341 3.32 6.28 -19.33
N ILE A 342 4.57 6.76 -19.26
CA ILE A 342 5.69 6.05 -18.66
C ILE A 342 5.95 6.73 -17.31
N GLY A 343 5.30 6.21 -16.28
CA GLY A 343 5.34 6.72 -14.91
C GLY A 343 6.69 6.49 -14.22
N THR A 344 6.80 6.98 -13.00
CA THR A 344 8.06 7.01 -12.24
C THR A 344 8.77 5.65 -12.20
N ASN A 345 10.09 5.66 -12.44
CA ASN A 345 10.99 4.50 -12.48
C ASN A 345 10.60 3.38 -13.49
N SER A 346 9.62 3.60 -14.36
CA SER A 346 9.19 2.61 -15.34
C SER A 346 10.08 2.64 -16.58
N ALA A 347 10.18 1.52 -17.31
CA ALA A 347 11.03 1.44 -18.50
C ALA A 347 10.31 0.87 -19.72
N TRP A 348 10.50 1.52 -20.86
CA TRP A 348 10.09 1.03 -22.17
C TRP A 348 11.32 0.70 -23.02
N ASN A 349 11.39 -0.52 -23.54
CA ASN A 349 12.44 -0.98 -24.44
C ASN A 349 11.80 -1.50 -25.74
N ILE A 350 11.84 -0.72 -26.82
CA ILE A 350 11.24 -1.07 -28.10
C ILE A 350 12.34 -1.18 -29.16
N GLU A 351 12.64 -2.38 -29.63
CA GLU A 351 13.58 -2.62 -30.73
C GLU A 351 12.85 -3.22 -31.93
N THR A 352 13.09 -2.70 -33.13
CA THR A 352 12.53 -3.27 -34.37
C THR A 352 13.56 -3.35 -35.49
N ASN A 353 13.60 -4.50 -36.18
CA ASN A 353 14.39 -4.70 -37.37
C ASN A 353 13.47 -4.74 -38.61
N TYR A 354 13.54 -3.71 -39.44
CA TYR A 354 12.84 -3.64 -40.73
C TYR A 354 13.77 -4.14 -41.85
N ASN A 355 13.79 -5.46 -42.05
CA ASN A 355 14.48 -6.08 -43.17
C ASN A 355 13.57 -6.07 -44.40
N ASN A 356 13.88 -5.20 -45.37
CA ASN A 356 13.17 -5.14 -46.65
C ASN A 356 14.15 -5.15 -47.82
N SER A 357 14.66 -6.35 -48.17
CA SER A 357 15.67 -6.55 -49.22
C SER A 357 15.14 -6.40 -50.65
N ASP A 358 13.81 -6.38 -50.89
CA ASP A 358 13.28 -6.68 -52.23
C ASP A 358 12.27 -5.67 -52.82
N ILE A 359 12.12 -4.45 -52.25
CA ILE A 359 11.06 -3.52 -52.70
C ILE A 359 11.62 -2.13 -53.01
N ALA A 360 11.60 -1.75 -54.30
CA ALA A 360 12.32 -0.58 -54.80
C ALA A 360 11.51 0.73 -54.96
N ASN A 361 10.20 0.84 -54.64
CA ASN A 361 9.40 2.00 -55.14
C ASN A 361 8.18 2.52 -54.34
N TYR A 362 8.08 2.40 -53.01
CA TYR A 362 6.82 2.78 -52.30
C TYR A 362 6.95 3.75 -51.11
N THR A 363 5.91 4.58 -50.93
CA THR A 363 5.75 5.69 -49.96
C THR A 363 5.16 5.30 -48.60
N ALA A 364 5.28 4.04 -48.18
CA ALA A 364 4.74 3.61 -46.88
C ALA A 364 5.43 4.39 -45.73
N ARG A 365 4.62 4.81 -44.76
CA ARG A 365 5.09 5.43 -43.50
C ARG A 365 5.14 4.36 -42.41
N THR A 366 6.26 4.24 -41.72
CA THR A 366 6.42 3.30 -40.61
C THR A 366 6.88 4.01 -39.36
N SER A 367 6.30 3.69 -38.21
CA SER A 367 6.65 4.31 -36.92
C SER A 367 6.75 3.25 -35.83
N LEU A 368 7.70 3.34 -34.88
CA LEU A 368 7.63 2.46 -33.71
C LEU A 368 6.44 2.83 -32.82
N LEU A 369 6.19 4.13 -32.65
CA LEU A 369 5.02 4.65 -31.95
C LEU A 369 4.31 5.68 -32.82
N SER A 370 3.03 5.45 -33.15
CA SER A 370 2.20 6.37 -33.91
C SER A 370 0.98 6.77 -33.09
N LEU A 371 0.86 8.06 -32.77
CA LEU A 371 -0.26 8.62 -32.02
C LEU A 371 -1.11 9.51 -32.91
N GLY A 372 -2.44 9.36 -32.84
CA GLY A 372 -3.40 10.21 -33.56
C GLY A 372 -3.40 11.66 -33.06
N SER A 373 -4.36 12.46 -33.53
CA SER A 373 -4.47 13.88 -33.13
C SER A 373 -4.79 14.04 -31.64
N ASP A 374 -4.33 15.13 -31.03
CA ASP A 374 -4.58 15.52 -29.64
C ASP A 374 -4.18 14.46 -28.60
N SER A 375 -3.17 13.65 -28.92
CA SER A 375 -2.67 12.58 -28.05
C SER A 375 -1.54 13.06 -27.13
N ILE A 376 -1.23 12.32 -26.09
CA ILE A 376 -0.18 12.64 -25.10
C ILE A 376 0.79 11.46 -25.01
N LEU A 377 2.08 11.74 -25.14
CA LEU A 377 3.18 10.88 -24.71
C LEU A 377 3.84 11.57 -23.51
N ASN A 378 3.75 11.00 -22.31
CA ASN A 378 4.34 11.54 -21.10
C ASN A 378 5.33 10.55 -20.50
N ILE A 379 6.53 11.03 -20.21
CA ILE A 379 7.60 10.27 -19.54
C ILE A 379 7.91 11.01 -18.25
N GLU A 380 7.66 10.37 -17.10
CA GLU A 380 7.77 10.96 -15.77
C GLU A 380 9.17 10.77 -15.16
N GLU A 381 9.30 11.15 -13.88
CA GLU A 381 10.58 11.22 -13.17
C GLU A 381 11.26 9.84 -13.12
N ASN A 382 12.56 9.78 -13.39
CA ASN A 382 13.35 8.56 -13.41
C ASN A 382 12.86 7.44 -14.38
N ALA A 383 11.91 7.74 -15.27
CA ALA A 383 11.48 6.78 -16.27
C ALA A 383 12.50 6.66 -17.41
N THR A 384 12.56 5.49 -18.04
CA THR A 384 13.44 5.21 -19.18
C THR A 384 12.65 4.88 -20.45
N LEU A 385 13.01 5.50 -21.58
CA LEU A 385 12.50 5.13 -22.90
C LEU A 385 13.67 4.84 -23.86
N ASN A 386 13.81 3.57 -24.23
CA ASN A 386 14.77 3.10 -25.23
C ASN A 386 14.00 2.65 -26.47
N MET A 387 14.22 3.33 -27.60
CA MET A 387 13.63 2.97 -28.89
C MET A 387 14.71 2.83 -29.95
N LYS A 388 14.77 1.67 -30.60
CA LYS A 388 15.76 1.38 -31.63
C LYS A 388 15.10 0.80 -32.87
N SER A 389 15.43 1.36 -34.03
CA SER A 389 14.99 0.84 -35.32
C SER A 389 16.16 0.71 -36.29
N ASN A 390 16.30 -0.46 -36.89
CA ASN A 390 17.27 -0.72 -37.97
C ASN A 390 16.52 -0.92 -39.29
N MET A 391 16.81 -0.07 -40.28
CA MET A 391 16.06 0.00 -41.54
C MET A 391 16.98 0.00 -42.75
N ASN A 392 16.81 -0.98 -43.63
CA ASN A 392 17.72 -1.19 -44.76
C ASN A 392 17.23 -0.60 -46.11
N ASN A 393 16.23 0.31 -46.16
CA ASN A 393 15.65 0.76 -47.45
C ASN A 393 14.98 2.17 -47.44
N ARG A 394 14.63 2.69 -48.63
CA ARG A 394 14.16 4.05 -48.99
C ARG A 394 12.74 4.47 -48.52
N GLN A 395 12.26 3.99 -47.37
CA GLN A 395 10.90 4.32 -46.89
C GLN A 395 10.87 5.54 -45.96
N TYR A 396 9.68 6.12 -45.77
CA TYR A 396 9.45 7.18 -44.77
C TYR A 396 9.30 6.51 -43.40
N SER A 397 10.24 6.75 -42.50
CA SER A 397 10.20 6.05 -41.22
C SER A 397 10.50 6.95 -40.04
N ASN A 398 9.70 6.79 -38.99
CA ASN A 398 9.74 7.55 -37.76
C ASN A 398 10.03 6.61 -36.58
N LEU A 399 10.68 7.06 -35.50
CA LEU A 399 10.58 6.31 -34.23
C LEU A 399 9.25 6.67 -33.55
N VAL A 400 8.92 7.97 -33.52
CA VAL A 400 7.65 8.48 -32.98
C VAL A 400 6.96 9.38 -34.00
N ASP A 401 5.69 9.13 -34.30
CA ASP A 401 4.84 9.97 -35.16
C ASP A 401 3.68 10.55 -34.33
N LEU A 402 3.60 11.87 -34.26
CA LEU A 402 2.64 12.61 -33.45
C LEU A 402 1.64 13.33 -34.36
N GLY A 403 0.37 12.91 -34.28
CA GLY A 403 -0.75 13.56 -34.96
C GLY A 403 -0.98 15.00 -34.49
N ARG A 404 -1.85 15.72 -35.22
CA ARG A 404 -2.12 17.16 -35.02
C ARG A 404 -2.50 17.45 -33.56
N GLY A 405 -1.88 18.45 -32.93
CA GLY A 405 -2.25 18.86 -31.55
C GLY A 405 -1.69 17.99 -30.43
N SER A 406 -0.95 16.93 -30.76
CA SER A 406 -0.41 15.99 -29.76
C SER A 406 0.76 16.56 -28.96
N GLN A 407 0.95 16.06 -27.75
CA GLN A 407 1.97 16.50 -26.81
C GLN A 407 2.96 15.37 -26.55
N PHE A 408 4.25 15.70 -26.53
CA PHE A 408 5.29 14.81 -26.02
C PHE A 408 6.01 15.53 -24.88
N LYS A 409 5.84 15.01 -23.66
CA LYS A 409 6.32 15.56 -22.39
C LYS A 409 7.40 14.65 -21.77
N LEU A 410 8.47 15.27 -21.29
CA LEU A 410 9.54 14.64 -20.52
C LEU A 410 9.69 15.39 -19.19
N THR A 411 9.43 14.73 -18.06
CA THR A 411 9.50 15.34 -16.74
C THR A 411 10.54 14.62 -15.90
N ASP A 412 11.76 15.16 -15.80
CA ASP A 412 12.83 14.64 -14.93
C ASP A 412 13.14 13.14 -15.13
N SER A 413 13.00 12.64 -16.37
CA SER A 413 13.21 11.24 -16.77
C SER A 413 14.70 10.85 -16.84
N GLU A 414 15.08 9.69 -16.30
CA GLU A 414 16.48 9.23 -16.17
C GLU A 414 17.21 9.12 -17.51
N LEU A 415 16.56 8.51 -18.52
CA LEU A 415 17.18 8.23 -19.81
C LEU A 415 16.15 8.11 -20.94
N VAL A 416 16.34 8.89 -22.01
CA VAL A 416 15.62 8.70 -23.28
C VAL A 416 16.65 8.43 -24.38
N ASN A 417 16.69 7.20 -24.88
CA ASN A 417 17.58 6.77 -25.96
C ASN A 417 16.76 6.45 -27.22
N LEU A 418 17.01 7.18 -28.31
CA LEU A 418 16.31 7.02 -29.58
C LEU A 418 17.34 6.78 -30.69
N GLU A 419 17.43 5.55 -31.17
CA GLU A 419 18.41 5.12 -32.17
C GLU A 419 17.71 4.74 -33.49
N LEU A 420 18.08 5.40 -34.58
CA LEU A 420 17.55 5.14 -35.91
C LEU A 420 18.71 4.89 -36.89
N THR A 421 18.87 3.65 -37.34
CA THR A 421 19.86 3.29 -38.36
C THR A 421 19.17 3.14 -39.70
N SER A 422 19.58 3.91 -40.72
CA SER A 422 19.03 3.87 -42.08
C SER A 422 20.13 3.90 -43.14
N GLU A 423 20.23 2.85 -43.96
CA GLU A 423 21.29 2.78 -45.00
C GLU A 423 21.01 3.63 -46.26
N GLU A 424 19.75 3.97 -46.60
CA GLU A 424 19.42 4.60 -47.91
C GLU A 424 18.27 5.64 -47.94
N SER A 425 17.61 5.99 -46.82
CA SER A 425 16.41 6.86 -46.89
C SER A 425 16.71 8.36 -46.67
N SER A 426 16.25 9.21 -47.59
CA SER A 426 16.31 10.68 -47.46
C SER A 426 15.15 11.30 -46.67
N PHE A 427 14.28 10.48 -46.05
CA PHE A 427 13.03 10.95 -45.46
C PHE A 427 12.69 10.40 -44.06
N SER A 428 13.61 9.69 -43.42
CA SER A 428 13.39 9.17 -42.06
C SER A 428 13.60 10.24 -40.98
N ARG A 429 12.82 10.17 -39.90
CA ARG A 429 12.86 11.10 -38.75
C ARG A 429 12.94 10.31 -37.46
N VAL A 430 13.58 10.86 -36.43
CA VAL A 430 13.49 10.26 -35.08
C VAL A 430 12.10 10.54 -34.51
N ILE A 431 11.64 11.78 -34.58
CA ILE A 431 10.27 12.18 -34.20
C ILE A 431 9.65 13.02 -35.31
N ASP A 432 8.41 12.72 -35.71
CA ASP A 432 7.62 13.51 -36.65
C ASP A 432 6.49 14.26 -35.91
N PHE A 433 6.46 15.58 -36.06
CA PHE A 433 5.44 16.44 -35.47
C PHE A 433 4.49 16.96 -36.53
N SER A 434 3.20 16.65 -36.35
CA SER A 434 2.12 17.28 -37.12
C SER A 434 1.85 18.72 -36.64
N THR A 435 0.97 19.42 -37.36
CA THR A 435 0.63 20.82 -37.03
C THR A 435 0.03 20.93 -35.63
N GLY A 436 0.50 21.88 -34.83
CA GLY A 436 -0.03 22.15 -33.48
C GLY A 436 0.46 21.20 -32.40
N SER A 437 1.28 20.20 -32.74
CA SER A 437 1.89 19.32 -31.75
C SER A 437 2.99 20.04 -30.95
N THR A 438 3.22 19.63 -29.69
CA THR A 438 4.17 20.26 -28.77
C THR A 438 5.17 19.26 -28.21
N PHE A 439 6.40 19.71 -27.98
CA PHE A 439 7.44 18.95 -27.28
C PHE A 439 7.89 19.73 -26.04
N GLU A 440 7.74 19.13 -24.86
CA GLU A 440 7.97 19.75 -23.55
C GLU A 440 8.95 18.91 -22.75
N PHE A 441 9.94 19.53 -22.10
CA PHE A 441 10.91 18.81 -21.27
C PHE A 441 11.43 19.62 -20.09
N THR A 442 11.67 18.96 -18.94
CA THR A 442 12.28 19.53 -17.73
C THR A 442 13.59 18.81 -17.37
N ASN A 443 14.63 19.60 -17.06
CA ASN A 443 15.83 19.23 -16.27
C ASN A 443 16.34 17.76 -16.36
N GLN A 444 16.83 17.26 -17.51
CA GLN A 444 17.75 16.09 -17.53
C GLN A 444 18.52 15.83 -18.84
N THR A 445 19.44 14.87 -18.78
CA THR A 445 20.49 14.50 -19.76
C THR A 445 19.93 13.74 -20.96
N ILE A 446 19.81 14.40 -22.12
CA ILE A 446 19.61 13.71 -23.40
C ILE A 446 20.99 13.20 -23.88
N ASN A 447 21.23 11.89 -23.80
CA ASN A 447 22.41 11.28 -24.41
C ASN A 447 22.13 10.91 -25.88
N ALA A 448 22.90 11.55 -26.77
CA ALA A 448 23.18 11.22 -28.18
C ALA A 448 21.98 10.86 -29.10
N LEU A 449 21.49 11.88 -29.80
CA LEU A 449 20.77 11.73 -31.07
C LEU A 449 21.80 11.37 -32.17
N ASN A 450 22.24 10.11 -32.24
CA ASN A 450 23.17 9.64 -33.26
C ASN A 450 22.42 9.25 -34.55
N ASN A 451 22.52 10.09 -35.58
CA ASN A 451 22.13 9.73 -36.95
C ASN A 451 23.40 9.51 -37.78
N GLU A 452 23.81 8.27 -38.01
CA GLU A 452 24.80 7.96 -39.05
C GLU A 452 24.10 7.83 -40.41
N LEU A 453 24.20 8.85 -41.25
CA LEU A 453 23.79 8.81 -42.66
C LEU A 453 25.02 8.53 -43.53
N SER A 454 25.30 7.26 -43.82
CA SER A 454 26.36 6.90 -44.78
C SER A 454 25.84 6.97 -46.22
N SER A 455 26.01 8.09 -46.91
CA SER A 455 25.72 8.14 -48.36
C SER A 455 26.80 7.39 -49.15
N ARG A 456 26.49 6.21 -49.68
CA ARG A 456 27.28 5.60 -50.76
C ARG A 456 26.85 6.22 -52.09
N GLY A 457 27.80 6.82 -52.81
CA GLY A 457 27.56 7.60 -54.02
C GLY A 457 26.77 6.85 -55.09
N SER A 458 25.59 7.39 -55.43
CA SER A 458 24.79 7.00 -56.60
C SER A 458 24.47 8.27 -57.39
N THR A 459 25.24 8.51 -58.45
CA THR A 459 25.23 9.71 -59.29
C THR A 459 24.13 9.73 -60.37
N ASN A 460 23.07 8.92 -60.29
CA ASN A 460 22.04 8.91 -61.34
C ASN A 460 20.63 8.70 -60.76
N LEU A 461 19.85 9.78 -60.64
CA LEU A 461 18.38 9.70 -60.60
C LEU A 461 17.78 10.65 -61.67
N PRO A 462 16.86 10.18 -62.53
CA PRO A 462 16.27 10.99 -63.59
C PRO A 462 15.21 11.97 -63.06
N SER A 463 15.19 13.17 -63.63
CA SER A 463 14.23 14.24 -63.35
C SER A 463 12.80 13.82 -63.68
N ARG A 464 12.00 13.46 -62.66
CA ARG A 464 10.54 13.33 -62.78
C ARG A 464 9.88 14.61 -62.24
N THR A 465 9.55 15.51 -63.15
CA THR A 465 8.75 16.71 -62.90
C THR A 465 7.35 16.31 -62.45
N GLY A 466 7.01 16.51 -61.17
CA GLY A 466 5.64 16.25 -60.72
C GLY A 466 5.40 16.04 -59.23
N TYR A 467 6.33 16.33 -58.32
CA TYR A 467 6.02 16.53 -56.91
C TYR A 467 6.97 17.61 -56.36
N GLY A 468 6.37 18.64 -55.76
CA GLY A 468 7.10 19.80 -55.25
C GLY A 468 8.13 19.43 -54.18
N ASN A 469 9.27 20.10 -54.26
CA ASN A 469 10.43 20.06 -53.37
C ASN A 469 10.09 19.71 -51.91
N PHE A 470 10.64 18.59 -51.44
CA PHE A 470 10.57 18.13 -50.05
C PHE A 470 11.81 18.59 -49.28
N ASP A 471 11.65 19.64 -48.47
CA ASP A 471 12.59 20.05 -47.41
C ASP A 471 11.76 20.53 -46.23
N ARG A 472 11.40 19.63 -45.30
CA ARG A 472 10.65 19.99 -44.08
C ARG A 472 11.15 19.21 -42.86
N LEU A 473 11.89 19.89 -42.00
CA LEU A 473 11.77 19.67 -40.56
C LEU A 473 10.62 20.56 -40.07
N ASN A 474 9.47 19.97 -39.77
CA ASN A 474 8.42 20.67 -39.03
C ASN A 474 8.69 20.47 -37.54
N TRP A 475 9.26 21.48 -36.89
CA TRP A 475 9.23 21.54 -35.44
C TRP A 475 7.82 21.99 -35.02
N GLY A 476 7.21 21.22 -34.10
CA GLY A 476 6.15 21.73 -33.23
C GLY A 476 6.69 22.85 -32.32
N GLU A 477 5.83 23.42 -31.47
CA GLU A 477 6.30 24.40 -30.48
C GLU A 477 7.21 23.69 -29.46
N LEU A 478 8.51 23.91 -29.59
CA LEU A 478 9.53 23.41 -28.65
C LEU A 478 9.45 24.27 -27.38
N LYS A 479 9.29 23.66 -26.19
CA LYS A 479 9.35 24.33 -24.89
C LYS A 479 10.46 23.68 -24.04
N TRP A 480 11.53 24.43 -23.78
CA TRP A 480 12.68 23.99 -22.97
C TRP A 480 12.65 24.62 -21.58
N ASN A 481 12.97 23.88 -20.50
CA ASN A 481 13.25 24.43 -19.17
C ASN A 481 14.47 23.73 -18.53
N GLY A 482 15.65 24.37 -18.59
CA GLY A 482 16.85 24.04 -17.79
C GLY A 482 17.80 22.96 -18.36
N LEU A 483 19.11 23.14 -18.11
CA LEU A 483 20.18 22.11 -18.20
C LEU A 483 21.46 22.63 -17.52
N LYS A 484 22.22 21.75 -16.85
CA LYS A 484 23.52 22.05 -16.23
C LYS A 484 24.73 21.34 -16.87
N HIS A 485 24.56 20.25 -17.65
CA HIS A 485 25.66 19.60 -18.38
C HIS A 485 25.16 18.86 -19.65
N VAL A 486 25.84 19.05 -20.78
CA VAL A 486 25.73 18.23 -22.00
C VAL A 486 27.09 17.58 -22.23
N PHE A 487 27.18 16.25 -22.26
CA PHE A 487 28.37 15.55 -22.74
C PHE A 487 28.16 15.16 -24.22
N MET A 488 28.96 15.74 -25.12
CA MET A 488 29.15 15.19 -26.46
C MET A 488 30.37 14.26 -26.40
N ALA A 489 30.22 13.01 -26.84
CA ALA A 489 31.35 12.10 -26.99
C ALA A 489 32.29 12.65 -28.08
N GLU A 490 33.56 12.87 -27.71
CA GLU A 490 34.64 13.18 -28.64
C GLU A 490 34.92 11.95 -29.51
N THR A 491 34.38 11.92 -30.74
CA THR A 491 34.94 11.07 -31.80
C THR A 491 35.58 11.95 -32.86
N ASN A 492 36.89 12.10 -32.75
CA ASN A 492 37.79 12.66 -33.75
C ASN A 492 37.66 11.87 -35.06
N ASN A 493 36.92 12.39 -36.06
CA ASN A 493 37.17 12.19 -37.49
C ASN A 493 36.17 13.01 -38.34
N PHE A 494 36.54 14.26 -38.65
CA PHE A 494 35.86 15.06 -39.68
C PHE A 494 36.44 14.69 -41.06
N VAL A 495 35.74 13.85 -41.83
CA VAL A 495 35.96 13.77 -43.28
C VAL A 495 35.06 14.82 -43.93
N THR A 496 35.69 15.87 -44.46
CA THR A 496 35.04 16.93 -45.22
C THR A 496 34.57 16.40 -46.58
N SER A 497 33.27 16.24 -46.79
CA SER A 497 32.69 16.26 -48.13
C SER A 497 31.41 17.09 -48.16
N SER A 498 31.44 18.10 -49.02
CA SER A 498 30.42 19.10 -49.29
C SER A 498 29.06 18.51 -49.70
N ALA A 499 28.06 18.64 -48.83
CA ALA A 499 26.65 18.63 -49.22
C ALA A 499 25.98 19.88 -48.64
N SER A 500 25.47 20.72 -49.53
CA SER A 500 24.82 22.00 -49.24
C SER A 500 23.54 21.81 -48.40
N THR A 501 23.55 22.28 -47.16
CA THR A 501 22.34 22.41 -46.33
C THR A 501 21.60 23.71 -46.65
N SER A 502 20.67 23.67 -47.59
CA SER A 502 19.71 24.75 -47.84
C SER A 502 18.52 24.68 -46.88
N ILE A 503 18.22 25.80 -46.22
CA ILE A 503 17.12 25.96 -45.25
C ILE A 503 15.94 26.67 -45.97
N SER A 504 14.78 26.03 -46.09
CA SER A 504 13.54 26.67 -46.55
C SER A 504 12.40 26.52 -45.53
N SER A 505 11.62 27.58 -45.33
CA SER A 505 10.64 27.73 -44.25
C SER A 505 9.22 27.39 -44.69
N SER A 506 8.52 26.53 -43.94
CA SER A 506 7.05 26.53 -43.88
C SER A 506 6.58 27.72 -43.01
N SER A 507 5.44 28.31 -43.37
CA SER A 507 4.97 29.60 -42.84
C SER A 507 4.50 29.61 -41.37
N ASN A 508 4.57 28.50 -40.64
CA ASN A 508 4.01 28.40 -39.28
C ASN A 508 4.91 27.69 -38.23
N ALA A 509 6.19 27.46 -38.49
CA ALA A 509 7.08 26.86 -37.49
C ALA A 509 7.66 27.93 -36.53
N LYS A 510 7.38 27.80 -35.22
CA LYS A 510 7.95 28.59 -34.13
C LYS A 510 8.76 27.68 -33.21
N MET A 511 10.07 27.86 -33.16
CA MET A 511 10.93 27.23 -32.14
C MET A 511 11.15 28.24 -31.00
N VAL A 512 10.70 27.91 -29.78
CA VAL A 512 10.77 28.80 -28.61
C VAL A 512 11.74 28.21 -27.59
N VAL A 513 13.00 28.64 -27.66
CA VAL A 513 14.04 28.25 -26.70
C VAL A 513 13.87 29.12 -25.43
N LYS A 514 13.56 28.50 -24.27
CA LYS A 514 13.45 29.20 -22.97
C LYS A 514 14.59 28.73 -22.06
N ASN A 515 15.54 29.63 -21.77
CA ASN A 515 16.66 29.39 -20.84
C ASN A 515 17.14 30.74 -20.29
N ASP A 516 17.43 30.79 -18.98
CA ASP A 516 17.90 31.98 -18.26
C ASP A 516 19.43 32.02 -18.08
N ASP A 517 20.18 31.04 -18.59
CA ASP A 517 21.65 31.02 -18.53
C ASP A 517 22.29 31.52 -19.85
N ASP A 518 22.94 32.69 -19.78
CA ASP A 518 23.65 33.32 -20.89
C ASP A 518 24.87 32.50 -21.38
N ALA A 519 25.46 31.65 -20.54
CA ALA A 519 26.57 30.75 -20.90
C ALA A 519 26.09 29.56 -21.75
N VAL A 520 24.92 29.02 -21.41
CA VAL A 520 24.29 27.94 -22.20
C VAL A 520 23.81 28.49 -23.54
N LYS A 521 23.23 29.70 -23.55
CA LYS A 521 22.80 30.39 -24.77
C LYS A 521 23.94 30.61 -25.76
N SER A 522 25.14 30.96 -25.28
CA SER A 522 26.32 31.20 -26.13
C SER A 522 26.91 29.90 -26.69
N SER A 523 26.94 28.80 -25.92
CA SER A 523 27.35 27.47 -26.42
C SER A 523 26.35 26.85 -27.40
N PHE A 524 25.04 27.12 -27.22
CA PHE A 524 24.00 26.66 -28.14
C PHE A 524 24.07 27.40 -29.48
N ILE A 525 24.36 28.70 -29.46
CA ILE A 525 24.44 29.55 -30.66
C ILE A 525 25.68 29.24 -31.52
N SER A 526 26.81 28.81 -30.94
CA SER A 526 28.04 28.53 -31.68
C SER A 526 27.95 27.33 -32.64
N ASN A 527 26.90 26.51 -32.52
CA ASN A 527 26.74 25.26 -33.28
C ASN A 527 25.73 25.35 -34.45
N PHE A 528 25.10 26.51 -34.71
CA PHE A 528 24.11 26.67 -35.79
C PHE A 528 24.52 27.66 -36.90
N ASN A 529 24.03 27.42 -38.12
CA ASN A 529 24.26 28.28 -39.30
C ASN A 529 23.69 29.71 -39.09
N PRO A 530 24.46 30.79 -39.36
CA PRO A 530 24.03 32.18 -39.20
C PRO A 530 22.74 32.59 -39.95
N ALA A 531 22.35 31.89 -41.03
CA ALA A 531 21.09 32.21 -41.72
C ALA A 531 19.83 31.82 -40.92
N PHE A 532 19.95 30.90 -39.96
CA PHE A 532 18.88 30.40 -39.11
C PHE A 532 18.55 31.35 -37.94
N TYR A 533 19.54 32.10 -37.44
CA TYR A 533 19.40 32.99 -36.28
C TYR A 533 18.41 34.15 -36.51
N LYS A 534 18.28 34.66 -37.74
CA LYS A 534 17.40 35.80 -38.05
C LYS A 534 15.91 35.48 -37.95
N LYS A 535 15.52 34.21 -37.85
CA LYS A 535 14.12 33.77 -37.66
C LYS A 535 13.85 33.21 -36.24
N LEU A 536 14.85 33.18 -35.37
CA LEU A 536 14.74 32.76 -33.97
C LEU A 536 14.26 33.93 -33.10
N SER A 537 13.10 33.79 -32.45
CA SER A 537 12.65 34.74 -31.44
C SER A 537 13.09 34.30 -30.06
N PHE A 538 14.10 34.96 -29.49
CA PHE A 538 14.51 34.76 -28.09
C PHE A 538 13.64 35.65 -27.21
N LYS A 539 12.78 35.04 -26.39
CA LYS A 539 12.06 35.76 -25.34
C LYS A 539 12.81 35.60 -24.02
N LYS A 540 13.26 36.71 -23.45
CA LYS A 540 13.71 36.76 -22.05
C LYS A 540 12.49 36.45 -21.19
N TYR A 541 12.55 35.38 -20.40
CA TYR A 541 11.36 34.90 -19.72
C TYR A 541 11.34 35.32 -18.25
N ASN A 542 10.69 36.46 -18.02
CA ASN A 542 10.02 36.66 -16.74
C ASN A 542 8.68 35.89 -16.77
N LYS A 543 8.69 34.66 -16.23
CA LYS A 543 7.58 34.03 -15.46
C LYS A 543 6.29 33.53 -16.18
N THR A 544 5.83 32.32 -15.77
CA THR A 544 4.49 31.64 -15.86
C THR A 544 3.93 30.98 -17.15
N VAL A 545 4.07 29.65 -17.31
CA VAL A 545 3.09 28.75 -18.01
C VAL A 545 3.22 27.34 -17.40
N SER A 546 2.50 26.95 -16.34
CA SER A 546 1.08 26.55 -16.30
C SER A 546 0.71 25.48 -17.34
N ASP A 547 0.60 24.19 -16.97
CA ASP A 547 -0.48 23.35 -17.53
C ASP A 547 -1.75 24.20 -17.53
N ALA A 548 -2.70 24.01 -18.46
CA ALA A 548 -3.92 24.85 -18.49
C ALA A 548 -4.59 24.98 -17.10
N ASN A 549 -4.35 23.97 -16.25
CA ASN A 549 -4.82 23.85 -14.89
C ASN A 549 -3.74 24.05 -13.78
N VAL A 550 -2.43 24.09 -14.07
CA VAL A 550 -1.40 24.41 -13.05
C VAL A 550 -1.10 25.91 -13.12
N ARG A 551 -0.80 26.65 -12.05
CA ARG A 551 -0.43 28.08 -12.13
C ARG A 551 0.73 28.41 -11.23
N ASP A 552 1.84 28.83 -11.81
CA ASP A 552 2.90 29.44 -11.01
C ASP A 552 2.46 30.83 -10.54
N VAL A 553 2.72 31.14 -9.28
CA VAL A 553 2.28 32.37 -8.63
C VAL A 553 3.48 33.02 -7.97
N TYR A 554 3.64 34.32 -8.18
CA TYR A 554 4.78 35.06 -7.62
C TYR A 554 4.43 36.47 -7.17
N THR A 555 3.14 36.79 -7.12
CA THR A 555 2.57 37.92 -6.39
C THR A 555 1.25 37.48 -5.78
N PHE A 556 0.81 38.13 -4.70
CA PHE A 556 -0.47 37.79 -4.08
C PHE A 556 -1.65 37.99 -5.05
N ASN A 557 -1.59 38.98 -5.95
CA ASN A 557 -2.62 39.17 -6.98
C ASN A 557 -2.64 38.03 -8.02
N ASP A 558 -1.50 37.40 -8.29
CA ASP A 558 -1.47 36.19 -9.14
C ASP A 558 -2.15 35.01 -8.42
N LEU A 559 -1.98 34.90 -7.09
CA LEU A 559 -2.65 33.90 -6.28
C LEU A 559 -4.16 34.08 -6.37
N ILE A 560 -4.66 35.30 -6.16
CA ILE A 560 -6.08 35.64 -6.27
C ILE A 560 -6.64 35.20 -7.63
N LYS A 561 -5.96 35.57 -8.74
CA LYS A 561 -6.40 35.21 -10.09
C LYS A 561 -6.41 33.70 -10.33
N ALA A 562 -5.43 32.98 -9.78
CA ALA A 562 -5.36 31.53 -9.90
C ALA A 562 -6.49 30.86 -9.10
N MET A 563 -6.72 31.30 -7.86
CA MET A 563 -7.79 30.79 -6.98
C MET A 563 -9.22 31.08 -7.52
N LEU A 564 -9.39 32.15 -8.30
CA LEU A 564 -10.65 32.48 -8.97
C LEU A 564 -10.92 31.64 -10.23
N ASN A 565 -9.90 31.04 -10.82
CA ASN A 565 -10.01 30.38 -12.11
C ASN A 565 -10.39 28.90 -11.94
N VAL A 566 -11.63 28.56 -12.34
CA VAL A 566 -12.20 27.21 -12.21
C VAL A 566 -11.47 26.13 -13.01
N SER A 567 -10.65 26.51 -14.00
CA SER A 567 -9.79 25.58 -14.73
C SER A 567 -8.51 25.23 -13.96
N VAL A 568 -8.12 26.01 -12.95
CA VAL A 568 -6.87 25.79 -12.21
C VAL A 568 -7.07 24.71 -11.15
N THR A 569 -6.36 23.59 -11.31
CA THR A 569 -6.30 22.46 -10.38
C THR A 569 -5.02 22.41 -9.56
N GLU A 570 -3.98 23.16 -9.94
CA GLU A 570 -2.74 23.25 -9.16
C GLU A 570 -2.18 24.67 -9.16
N ILE A 571 -1.60 25.11 -8.05
CA ILE A 571 -0.96 26.41 -7.89
C ILE A 571 0.41 26.18 -7.28
N ASN A 572 1.46 26.68 -7.92
CA ASN A 572 2.83 26.59 -7.44
C ASN A 572 3.33 27.97 -7.03
N ILE A 573 3.53 28.19 -5.74
CA ILE A 573 4.12 29.42 -5.23
C ILE A 573 5.62 29.41 -5.56
N LYS A 574 6.11 30.49 -6.19
CA LYS A 574 7.51 30.61 -6.66
C LYS A 574 8.31 31.67 -5.92
N LYS A 575 7.65 32.46 -5.07
CA LYS A 575 8.23 33.51 -4.23
C LYS A 575 7.34 33.72 -3.02
N ASP A 576 7.94 34.27 -1.96
CA ASP A 576 7.19 34.78 -0.82
C ASP A 576 6.17 35.82 -1.29
N LEU A 577 4.95 35.74 -0.75
CA LEU A 577 3.81 36.54 -1.17
C LEU A 577 3.35 37.44 -0.05
N GLU A 578 3.03 38.69 -0.38
CA GLU A 578 2.45 39.64 0.56
C GLU A 578 1.14 40.20 0.00
N ALA A 579 0.08 40.12 0.79
CA ALA A 579 -1.18 40.76 0.48
C ALA A 579 -1.09 42.29 0.59
N GLY A 580 -1.90 42.99 -0.21
CA GLY A 580 -1.98 44.46 -0.15
C GLY A 580 -2.55 44.96 1.17
N ASP A 581 -2.40 46.25 1.45
CA ASP A 581 -3.04 46.86 2.61
C ASP A 581 -4.53 47.07 2.34
N VAL A 582 -5.38 46.56 3.22
CA VAL A 582 -6.83 46.82 3.17
C VAL A 582 -7.10 48.13 3.91
N ALA A 583 -7.80 49.06 3.27
CA ALA A 583 -8.18 50.32 3.89
C ALA A 583 -9.18 50.05 5.02
N ASN A 584 -8.74 50.25 6.27
CA ASN A 584 -9.45 49.98 7.52
C ASN A 584 -9.54 48.48 7.85
N ASN A 585 -9.66 48.16 9.14
CA ASN A 585 -9.63 46.82 9.78
C ASN A 585 -10.71 45.82 9.28
N ASN A 586 -11.21 45.96 8.07
CA ASN A 586 -12.21 45.12 7.43
C ASN A 586 -11.54 43.88 6.82
N GLU A 587 -12.09 42.72 7.12
CA GLU A 587 -11.73 41.44 6.51
C GLU A 587 -12.11 41.46 5.02
N THR A 588 -11.22 40.96 4.17
CA THR A 588 -11.49 40.83 2.74
C THR A 588 -11.57 39.36 2.36
N ARG A 589 -12.78 38.86 2.18
CA ARG A 589 -13.04 37.49 1.75
C ARG A 589 -13.02 37.40 0.22
N ILE A 590 -12.17 36.54 -0.32
CA ILE A 590 -12.04 36.31 -1.77
C ILE A 590 -12.76 35.02 -2.12
N MET A 591 -13.88 35.14 -2.83
CA MET A 591 -14.64 33.98 -3.30
C MET A 591 -13.84 33.22 -4.34
N THR A 592 -13.74 31.90 -4.20
CA THR A 592 -13.02 31.01 -5.11
C THR A 592 -14.01 30.24 -5.97
N GLY A 593 -13.67 30.00 -7.24
CA GLY A 593 -14.57 29.30 -8.18
C GLY A 593 -14.34 27.79 -8.25
N VAL A 594 -13.48 27.23 -7.40
CA VAL A 594 -12.82 25.95 -7.64
C VAL A 594 -13.63 24.73 -7.21
N LYS A 595 -13.56 23.67 -8.05
CA LYS A 595 -14.14 22.34 -7.81
C LYS A 595 -13.14 21.34 -7.19
N GLY A 596 -11.88 21.73 -7.03
CA GLY A 596 -10.81 20.95 -6.44
C GLY A 596 -9.45 21.50 -6.87
N MET A 597 -8.48 21.58 -5.97
CA MET A 597 -7.15 22.15 -6.27
C MET A 597 -6.07 21.71 -5.29
N LYS A 598 -4.81 21.79 -5.73
CA LYS A 598 -3.61 21.72 -4.88
C LYS A 598 -2.86 23.05 -4.93
N VAL A 599 -2.56 23.64 -3.79
CA VAL A 599 -1.67 24.80 -3.66
C VAL A 599 -0.39 24.33 -3.02
N ASN A 600 0.67 24.25 -3.81
CA ASN A 600 2.00 23.89 -3.36
C ASN A 600 2.85 25.15 -3.13
N GLY A 601 3.26 25.33 -1.89
CA GLY A 601 4.00 26.48 -1.42
C GLY A 601 5.49 26.45 -1.74
N ASN A 602 6.06 25.28 -2.01
CA ASN A 602 7.49 25.11 -2.28
C ASN A 602 8.39 25.77 -1.21
N GLY A 603 7.99 25.71 0.07
CA GLY A 603 8.70 26.27 1.21
C GLY A 603 8.61 27.79 1.37
N HIS A 604 7.78 28.48 0.56
CA HIS A 604 7.65 29.94 0.61
C HIS A 604 6.74 30.45 1.72
N ASN A 605 6.95 31.73 2.09
CA ASN A 605 6.12 32.45 3.06
C ASN A 605 4.93 33.16 2.38
N ILE A 606 3.74 33.10 2.98
CA ILE A 606 2.54 33.79 2.51
C ILE A 606 1.97 34.66 3.62
N GLU A 607 2.03 35.99 3.45
CA GLU A 607 1.43 36.98 4.33
C GLU A 607 0.05 37.39 3.80
N LEU A 608 -1.00 36.99 4.51
CA LEU A 608 -2.39 37.26 4.15
C LEU A 608 -2.93 38.59 4.70
N LYS A 609 -2.36 39.15 5.77
CA LYS A 609 -2.96 40.26 6.52
C LYS A 609 -4.44 39.95 6.79
N SER A 610 -5.36 40.85 6.41
CA SER A 610 -6.81 40.69 6.61
C SER A 610 -7.54 39.92 5.49
N TYR A 611 -6.82 39.28 4.56
CA TYR A 611 -7.43 38.50 3.47
C TYR A 611 -7.68 37.05 3.87
N ASN A 612 -8.73 36.46 3.29
CA ASN A 612 -8.90 35.01 3.24
C ASN A 612 -9.53 34.57 1.92
N PHE A 613 -9.40 33.28 1.61
CA PHE A 613 -10.09 32.63 0.51
C PHE A 613 -11.33 31.90 1.02
N TYR A 614 -12.43 31.92 0.26
CA TYR A 614 -13.62 31.16 0.63
C TYR A 614 -14.37 30.55 -0.55
N ASN A 615 -15.28 29.63 -0.29
CA ASN A 615 -16.16 29.07 -1.33
C ASN A 615 -17.64 29.29 -0.97
N ASP A 616 -18.49 29.56 -1.98
CA ASP A 616 -19.91 29.90 -1.78
C ASP A 616 -20.78 28.65 -1.50
N MET A 617 -21.90 28.87 -0.81
CA MET A 617 -22.83 27.89 -0.25
C MET A 617 -23.70 27.16 -1.30
N ASN A 618 -23.64 27.57 -2.57
CA ASN A 618 -24.58 27.13 -3.63
C ASN A 618 -24.04 25.99 -4.50
N ILE A 619 -23.15 25.15 -3.98
CA ILE A 619 -22.55 24.05 -4.75
C ILE A 619 -23.46 22.82 -4.67
N PRO A 620 -23.89 22.25 -5.82
CA PRO A 620 -24.73 21.05 -5.82
C PRO A 620 -24.18 19.91 -4.95
N SER A 621 -25.07 19.23 -4.22
CA SER A 621 -24.74 18.18 -3.24
C SER A 621 -24.01 16.96 -3.78
N ASN A 622 -23.95 16.80 -5.10
CA ASN A 622 -23.26 15.72 -5.77
C ASN A 622 -21.80 16.04 -6.15
N ILE A 623 -21.27 17.22 -5.80
CA ILE A 623 -19.89 17.61 -6.11
C ILE A 623 -19.01 17.49 -4.86
N ASN A 624 -18.28 16.39 -4.74
CA ASN A 624 -17.17 16.29 -3.78
C ASN A 624 -15.98 17.07 -4.32
N ARG A 625 -15.31 17.84 -3.45
CA ARG A 625 -14.18 18.68 -3.81
C ARG A 625 -13.01 18.37 -2.89
N ARG A 626 -11.79 18.33 -3.43
CA ARG A 626 -10.58 18.18 -2.61
C ARG A 626 -9.69 19.39 -2.77
N ILE A 627 -9.34 20.04 -1.66
CA ILE A 627 -8.46 21.22 -1.64
C ILE A 627 -7.25 20.90 -0.77
N ILE A 628 -6.06 20.96 -1.35
CA ILE A 628 -4.81 20.59 -0.68
C ILE A 628 -3.94 21.84 -0.58
N PHE A 629 -3.47 22.17 0.61
CA PHE A 629 -2.40 23.15 0.84
C PHE A 629 -1.16 22.40 1.32
N SER A 630 -0.04 22.54 0.62
CA SER A 630 1.20 21.84 0.95
C SER A 630 2.42 22.76 1.01
N ASP A 631 3.34 22.47 1.93
CA ASP A 631 4.73 23.01 1.95
C ASP A 631 4.81 24.56 1.97
N MET A 632 4.25 25.20 2.99
CA MET A 632 4.29 26.67 3.15
C MET A 632 4.23 27.14 4.61
N ASN A 633 4.77 28.34 4.83
CA ASN A 633 4.56 29.11 6.05
C ASN A 633 3.57 30.23 5.78
N ILE A 634 2.57 30.39 6.63
CA ILE A 634 1.45 31.31 6.42
C ILE A 634 1.30 32.19 7.65
N THR A 635 1.20 33.49 7.41
CA THR A 635 0.80 34.46 8.44
C THR A 635 -0.48 35.18 8.04
N GLY A 636 -1.40 35.41 8.97
CA GLY A 636 -2.68 36.03 8.65
C GLY A 636 -3.46 36.56 9.84
N ALA A 637 -4.07 37.73 9.68
CA ALA A 637 -4.86 38.41 10.70
C ALA A 637 -6.38 38.15 10.58
N CYS A 638 -6.83 37.55 9.47
CA CYS A 638 -8.26 37.30 9.21
C CYS A 638 -8.87 36.26 10.15
N PHE A 639 -10.01 36.59 10.74
CA PHE A 639 -10.80 35.73 11.63
C PHE A 639 -11.13 34.35 11.01
N TYR A 640 -11.43 34.29 9.70
CA TYR A 640 -11.81 33.04 9.03
C TYR A 640 -10.62 32.17 8.58
N GLY A 641 -9.40 32.69 8.77
CA GLY A 641 -8.15 31.99 8.46
C GLY A 641 -7.67 32.07 7.03
N LEU A 642 -6.91 31.07 6.58
CA LEU A 642 -6.40 30.98 5.20
C LEU A 642 -7.53 30.75 4.21
N TYR A 643 -8.32 29.72 4.48
CA TYR A 643 -9.37 29.23 3.63
C TYR A 643 -10.58 28.88 4.49
N ASP A 644 -11.76 29.32 4.08
CA ASP A 644 -13.01 29.06 4.80
C ASP A 644 -14.07 28.49 3.84
N SER A 645 -14.98 27.67 4.37
CA SER A 645 -16.16 27.25 3.61
C SER A 645 -17.38 27.18 4.51
N TRP A 646 -18.34 28.04 4.19
CA TRP A 646 -19.64 28.09 4.81
C TRP A 646 -20.60 27.39 3.85
N GLY A 647 -21.48 26.51 4.35
CA GLY A 647 -22.45 25.78 3.54
C GLY A 647 -23.40 25.01 4.44
N SER A 648 -24.67 24.85 4.06
CA SER A 648 -25.62 24.08 4.87
C SER A 648 -25.42 22.58 4.67
N ILE A 649 -25.54 21.78 5.74
CA ILE A 649 -25.52 20.30 5.72
C ILE A 649 -26.51 19.74 4.67
N ASN A 650 -27.60 20.48 4.41
CA ASN A 650 -28.68 20.08 3.51
C ASN A 650 -28.52 20.58 2.07
N GLU A 651 -27.58 21.49 1.78
CA GLU A 651 -27.52 22.20 0.49
C GLU A 651 -26.29 21.89 -0.37
N GLY A 652 -25.35 21.08 0.13
CA GLY A 652 -24.54 20.25 -0.74
C GLY A 652 -23.06 20.61 -0.93
N GLY A 653 -22.27 19.55 -1.09
CA GLY A 653 -20.89 19.56 -1.52
C GLY A 653 -19.90 19.44 -0.35
N LYS A 654 -19.71 18.22 0.17
CA LYS A 654 -18.62 17.93 1.09
C LYS A 654 -17.29 18.25 0.42
N ALA A 655 -16.48 19.07 1.08
CA ALA A 655 -15.12 19.35 0.68
C ALA A 655 -14.16 18.67 1.66
N ASP A 656 -13.14 18.03 1.08
CA ASP A 656 -12.04 17.36 1.74
C ASP A 656 -10.84 18.30 1.71
N PHE A 657 -10.58 19.00 2.82
CA PHE A 657 -9.43 19.90 2.93
C PHE A 657 -8.25 19.14 3.51
N VAL A 658 -7.07 19.32 2.92
CA VAL A 658 -5.84 18.68 3.36
C VAL A 658 -4.78 19.75 3.58
N TYR A 659 -4.27 19.84 4.81
CA TYR A 659 -3.11 20.65 5.16
C TYR A 659 -1.93 19.72 5.39
N GLN A 660 -0.86 19.91 4.62
CA GLN A 660 0.33 19.07 4.63
C GLN A 660 1.59 19.93 4.71
N ASP A 661 2.49 19.67 5.67
CA ASP A 661 3.75 20.44 5.77
C ASP A 661 3.48 21.96 5.86
N ILE A 662 2.57 22.35 6.77
CA ILE A 662 2.10 23.73 6.95
C ILE A 662 2.56 24.28 8.29
N THR A 663 3.09 25.50 8.30
CA THR A 663 3.18 26.31 9.52
C THR A 663 2.29 27.54 9.37
N TYR A 664 1.37 27.74 10.30
CA TYR A 664 0.48 28.91 10.34
C TYR A 664 0.66 29.69 11.64
N THR A 665 0.79 31.01 11.56
CA THR A 665 0.78 31.91 12.72
C THR A 665 -0.15 33.09 12.45
N GLY A 666 -1.21 33.26 13.24
CA GLY A 666 -2.22 34.24 12.88
C GLY A 666 -3.45 34.24 13.77
N ALA A 667 -4.63 34.47 13.21
CA ALA A 667 -5.87 34.42 13.96
C ALA A 667 -6.42 33.00 14.11
N GLN A 668 -6.60 32.28 12.99
CA GLN A 668 -7.18 30.94 12.90
C GLN A 668 -6.71 30.30 11.59
N LEU A 669 -6.45 29.00 11.51
CA LEU A 669 -6.06 28.37 10.24
C LEU A 669 -7.25 28.31 9.27
N THR A 670 -8.41 27.85 9.76
CA THR A 670 -9.63 27.72 8.94
C THR A 670 -10.91 27.71 9.78
N SER A 671 -11.94 28.41 9.29
CA SER A 671 -13.33 28.36 9.78
C SER A 671 -14.23 27.66 8.74
N SER A 672 -14.13 26.33 8.65
CA SER A 672 -14.80 25.51 7.64
C SER A 672 -15.83 24.58 8.28
N LEU A 673 -16.79 25.19 8.97
CA LEU A 673 -17.74 24.60 9.92
C LEU A 673 -18.40 23.27 9.50
N TYR A 674 -18.56 23.03 8.21
CA TYR A 674 -19.31 21.88 7.68
C TYR A 674 -18.45 20.94 6.81
N GLN A 675 -17.13 21.11 6.83
CA GLN A 675 -16.19 20.39 5.97
C GLN A 675 -15.30 19.41 6.76
N ASP A 676 -14.75 18.45 6.02
CA ASP A 676 -13.83 17.45 6.54
C ASP A 676 -12.40 17.98 6.38
N ILE A 677 -11.64 18.11 7.46
CA ILE A 677 -10.28 18.65 7.48
C ILE A 677 -9.28 17.54 7.80
N ASN A 678 -8.24 17.41 7.00
CA ASN A 678 -7.19 16.42 7.16
C ASN A 678 -5.84 17.09 7.37
N PHE A 679 -5.05 16.53 8.26
CA PHE A 679 -3.68 16.94 8.52
C PHE A 679 -2.72 15.82 8.17
N ALA A 680 -1.72 16.11 7.35
CA ALA A 680 -0.72 15.16 6.89
C ALA A 680 0.70 15.66 7.22
N ASN A 681 1.64 14.73 7.42
CA ASN A 681 3.02 15.04 7.78
C ASN A 681 3.09 16.02 8.97
N VAL A 682 3.87 17.10 8.89
CA VAL A 682 4.04 18.05 10.00
C VAL A 682 3.18 19.29 9.79
N VAL A 683 2.28 19.58 10.72
CA VAL A 683 1.46 20.81 10.71
C VAL A 683 1.57 21.55 12.04
N LYS A 684 1.82 22.85 11.99
CA LYS A 684 1.93 23.74 13.15
C LYS A 684 0.98 24.92 12.99
N VAL A 685 0.18 25.21 14.01
CA VAL A 685 -0.81 26.29 13.98
C VAL A 685 -0.77 27.05 15.30
N ASP A 686 -0.45 28.35 15.23
CA ASP A 686 -0.42 29.23 16.38
C ASP A 686 -1.41 30.39 16.18
N SER A 687 -2.53 30.37 16.92
CA SER A 687 -3.47 31.49 16.99
C SER A 687 -2.98 32.50 18.05
N VAL A 688 -2.60 33.69 17.61
CA VAL A 688 -1.92 34.73 18.39
C VAL A 688 -2.62 36.10 18.23
N PRO A 689 -2.53 37.01 19.21
CA PRO A 689 -3.06 38.38 19.11
C PRO A 689 -2.27 39.28 18.16
N SER A 690 -1.01 38.93 17.89
CA SER A 690 -0.16 39.60 16.91
C SER A 690 0.96 38.67 16.45
N TYR A 691 1.51 38.94 15.27
CA TYR A 691 2.63 38.20 14.71
C TYR A 691 3.60 39.14 13.98
N VAL A 692 4.84 38.68 13.80
CA VAL A 692 5.83 39.34 12.94
C VAL A 692 5.77 38.68 11.57
N SER A 693 5.51 39.45 10.51
CA SER A 693 5.47 38.90 9.17
C SER A 693 6.86 38.44 8.73
N PRO A 694 7.03 37.19 8.26
CA PRO A 694 8.31 36.71 7.75
C PRO A 694 8.70 37.36 6.41
N VAL A 695 7.74 37.98 5.70
CA VAL A 695 7.97 38.58 4.38
C VAL A 695 8.56 39.98 4.47
N ASN A 696 8.08 40.80 5.42
CA ASN A 696 8.47 42.22 5.52
C ASN A 696 8.98 42.65 6.91
N GLY A 697 8.92 41.78 7.94
CA GLY A 697 9.39 42.05 9.29
C GLY A 697 8.50 42.97 10.13
N ASN A 698 7.35 43.41 9.61
CA ASN A 698 6.41 44.26 10.35
C ASN A 698 5.57 43.43 11.34
N ILE A 699 5.13 44.09 12.41
CA ILE A 699 4.19 43.51 13.38
C ILE A 699 2.77 43.81 12.92
N TYR A 700 1.95 42.77 12.81
CA TYR A 700 0.53 42.88 12.53
C TYR A 700 -0.28 42.42 13.73
N SER A 701 -1.30 43.20 14.10
CA SER A 701 -2.33 42.74 15.02
C SER A 701 -3.24 41.74 14.30
N SER A 702 -3.56 40.65 14.97
CA SER A 702 -4.48 39.62 14.49
C SER A 702 -5.65 39.46 15.44
N GLN A 703 -6.77 38.96 14.92
CA GLN A 703 -7.93 38.64 15.76
C GLN A 703 -7.77 37.32 16.53
N GLY A 704 -6.55 36.80 16.71
CA GLY A 704 -6.34 35.46 17.28
C GLY A 704 -6.70 35.31 18.77
N SER A 705 -6.91 36.40 19.49
CA SER A 705 -7.47 36.33 20.85
C SER A 705 -8.93 35.90 20.81
N GLY A 706 -9.22 34.71 21.35
CA GLY A 706 -10.56 34.14 21.35
C GLY A 706 -10.94 33.49 20.02
N GLN A 707 -9.93 33.07 19.23
CA GLN A 707 -10.11 32.32 17.99
C GLN A 707 -9.46 30.94 18.06
N GLU A 708 -10.16 29.98 17.49
CA GLU A 708 -9.73 28.59 17.43
C GLU A 708 -8.61 28.41 16.39
N ASN A 709 -7.89 27.28 16.45
CA ASN A 709 -7.02 26.94 15.31
C ASN A 709 -7.87 26.47 14.13
N VAL A 710 -8.86 25.61 14.41
CA VAL A 710 -9.65 24.94 13.40
C VAL A 710 -11.11 24.87 13.86
N GLU A 711 -12.01 25.41 13.05
CA GLU A 711 -13.43 25.06 13.13
C GLU A 711 -13.81 24.18 11.93
N ALA A 712 -14.43 23.03 12.18
CA ALA A 712 -14.71 22.02 11.16
C ALA A 712 -15.96 21.20 11.47
N ARG A 713 -16.33 20.31 10.57
CA ARG A 713 -17.21 19.18 10.89
C ARG A 713 -16.37 18.04 11.42
N ASP A 714 -15.62 17.37 10.56
CA ASP A 714 -14.77 16.23 10.93
C ASP A 714 -13.29 16.61 10.79
N ILE A 715 -12.44 16.13 11.70
CA ILE A 715 -10.97 16.28 11.61
C ILE A 715 -10.31 14.90 11.58
N LYS A 716 -9.37 14.70 10.66
CA LYS A 716 -8.54 13.51 10.58
C LYS A 716 -7.05 13.86 10.53
N PHE A 717 -6.30 13.48 11.54
CA PHE A 717 -4.84 13.42 11.46
C PHE A 717 -4.46 12.11 10.79
N LEU A 718 -3.83 12.16 9.62
CA LEU A 718 -3.46 10.97 8.85
C LEU A 718 -2.37 10.15 9.56
N ASP A 719 -2.12 8.93 9.08
CA ASP A 719 -1.09 8.05 9.64
C ASP A 719 0.28 8.74 9.69
N GLY A 720 0.94 8.69 10.84
CA GLY A 720 2.23 9.33 11.09
C GLY A 720 2.21 10.86 11.14
N ALA A 721 1.05 11.52 11.03
CA ALA A 721 0.96 12.98 11.07
C ALA A 721 1.37 13.54 12.45
N LYS A 722 2.03 14.70 12.45
CA LYS A 722 2.44 15.46 13.63
C LYS A 722 1.78 16.82 13.62
N TYR A 723 0.84 17.06 14.51
CA TYR A 723 0.14 18.34 14.63
C TYR A 723 0.49 19.06 15.92
N TYR A 724 0.78 20.34 15.84
CA TYR A 724 1.02 21.22 16.98
C TYR A 724 0.09 22.42 16.88
N GLY A 725 -0.91 22.50 17.75
CA GLY A 725 -1.88 23.58 17.78
C GLY A 725 -1.82 24.37 19.07
N THR A 726 -1.64 25.68 18.98
CA THR A 726 -1.71 26.62 20.10
C THR A 726 -2.81 27.64 19.86
N ALA A 727 -3.77 27.78 20.78
CA ALA A 727 -4.83 28.79 20.68
C ALA A 727 -4.81 29.80 21.84
N ASN A 728 -4.91 31.09 21.53
CA ASN A 728 -4.96 32.14 22.53
C ASN A 728 -6.40 32.42 22.99
N SER A 729 -6.66 32.20 24.28
CA SER A 729 -7.94 32.45 24.93
C SER A 729 -9.13 31.78 24.24
N SER A 730 -8.88 30.69 23.51
CA SER A 730 -9.87 29.94 22.73
C SER A 730 -9.66 28.42 22.79
N ASP A 731 -10.60 27.69 22.17
CA ASP A 731 -10.51 26.26 21.93
C ASP A 731 -9.44 26.04 20.86
N VAL A 732 -8.73 24.92 20.87
CA VAL A 732 -7.81 24.61 19.77
C VAL A 732 -8.59 24.01 18.61
N ILE A 733 -9.51 23.09 18.91
CA ILE A 733 -10.38 22.43 17.94
C ILE A 733 -11.83 22.67 18.31
N PHE A 734 -12.63 23.10 17.34
CA PHE A 734 -14.07 23.29 17.52
C PHE A 734 -14.85 22.61 16.40
N LEU A 735 -15.62 21.57 16.73
CA LEU A 735 -16.41 20.84 15.74
C LEU A 735 -17.90 21.19 15.79
N ARG A 736 -18.59 21.09 14.65
CA ARG A 736 -20.04 21.30 14.52
C ARG A 736 -20.76 20.00 14.16
N ASP A 737 -22.08 20.00 14.31
CA ASP A 737 -23.02 19.00 13.74
C ASP A 737 -22.70 17.52 13.97
N GLY A 738 -22.24 17.17 15.17
CA GLY A 738 -21.92 15.79 15.51
C GLY A 738 -20.62 15.27 14.91
N GLY A 739 -19.77 16.17 14.40
CA GLY A 739 -18.50 15.82 13.79
C GLY A 739 -17.42 15.38 14.79
N SER A 740 -16.46 14.59 14.28
CA SER A 740 -15.53 13.75 15.05
C SER A 740 -14.06 14.09 14.79
N VAL A 741 -13.20 13.73 15.74
CA VAL A 741 -11.73 13.79 15.60
C VAL A 741 -11.18 12.37 15.48
N SER A 742 -10.31 12.13 14.50
CA SER A 742 -9.65 10.83 14.30
C SER A 742 -8.14 11.03 14.18
N LEU A 743 -7.36 10.29 14.96
CA LEU A 743 -5.90 10.22 14.87
C LEU A 743 -5.53 8.88 14.26
N GLY A 744 -4.93 8.91 13.07
CA GLY A 744 -4.40 7.73 12.37
C GLY A 744 -3.25 7.05 13.11
N LYS A 745 -2.80 5.91 12.59
CA LYS A 745 -1.78 5.09 13.25
C LYS A 745 -0.49 5.91 13.43
N LYS A 746 0.10 5.84 14.63
CA LYS A 746 1.33 6.57 14.99
C LYS A 746 1.25 8.11 14.82
N ALA A 747 0.05 8.69 14.70
CA ALA A 747 -0.09 10.14 14.68
C ALA A 747 0.22 10.75 16.05
N GLU A 748 0.79 11.95 16.08
CA GLU A 748 1.21 12.68 17.27
C GLU A 748 0.60 14.09 17.27
N VAL A 749 -0.30 14.38 18.20
CA VAL A 749 -1.07 15.63 18.23
C VAL A 749 -0.87 16.34 19.56
N HIS A 750 -0.39 17.58 19.52
CA HIS A 750 -0.18 18.44 20.68
C HIS A 750 -1.11 19.65 20.59
N LEU A 751 -2.03 19.77 21.55
CA LEU A 751 -2.99 20.88 21.62
C LEU A 751 -2.73 21.68 22.90
N THR A 752 -2.53 22.98 22.77
CA THR A 752 -2.27 23.88 23.89
C THR A 752 -3.19 25.08 23.81
N SER A 753 -3.99 25.32 24.84
CA SER A 753 -4.66 26.62 25.00
C SER A 753 -3.81 27.49 25.92
N VAL A 754 -3.61 28.75 25.54
CA VAL A 754 -2.86 29.75 26.32
C VAL A 754 -3.73 30.98 26.57
N SER A 755 -3.31 31.88 27.45
CA SER A 755 -3.94 33.20 27.61
C SER A 755 -2.88 34.26 27.78
N THR A 756 -3.05 35.39 27.09
CA THR A 756 -2.21 36.59 27.22
C THR A 756 -2.82 37.65 28.11
N ASN A 757 -4.03 37.44 28.63
CA ASN A 757 -4.66 38.40 29.53
C ASN A 757 -4.15 38.16 30.96
N SER A 758 -3.11 38.89 31.35
CA SER A 758 -2.70 39.02 32.75
C SER A 758 -3.74 39.78 33.59
N ASP A 759 -4.67 40.49 32.95
CA ASP A 759 -5.75 41.23 33.59
C ASP A 759 -7.07 40.47 33.52
N ASN A 760 -7.67 40.31 34.70
CA ASN A 760 -8.96 39.70 34.99
C ASN A 760 -10.17 40.46 34.38
N SER A 761 -9.96 41.34 33.41
CA SER A 761 -10.96 42.19 32.77
C SER A 761 -11.55 41.52 31.54
N TYR A 762 -12.60 40.72 31.80
CA TYR A 762 -13.42 40.05 30.79
C TYR A 762 -14.04 41.04 29.77
N PRO A 763 -13.76 40.92 28.47
CA PRO A 763 -14.57 41.59 27.44
C PRO A 763 -15.90 40.84 27.30
N THR A 764 -16.99 41.53 27.61
CA THR A 764 -18.36 41.03 27.82
C THR A 764 -19.10 40.54 26.56
N ASN A 765 -18.42 40.22 25.45
CA ASN A 765 -19.15 39.92 24.20
C ASN A 765 -18.64 38.77 23.31
N ARG A 766 -17.59 38.00 23.66
CA ARG A 766 -17.27 36.74 22.94
C ARG A 766 -16.22 35.81 23.58
N VAL A 767 -16.11 35.73 24.90
CA VAL A 767 -15.25 34.71 25.56
C VAL A 767 -16.00 33.37 25.61
N ASN A 768 -16.19 32.74 24.44
CA ASN A 768 -17.10 31.59 24.27
C ASN A 768 -16.43 30.22 24.40
N SER A 769 -15.10 30.16 24.38
CA SER A 769 -14.35 28.92 24.47
C SER A 769 -14.16 28.50 25.93
N ASN A 770 -14.71 27.34 26.26
CA ASN A 770 -14.63 26.75 27.60
C ASN A 770 -13.84 25.45 27.61
N GLU A 771 -13.32 25.01 26.45
CA GLU A 771 -12.69 23.72 26.25
C GLU A 771 -11.37 23.84 25.47
N VAL A 772 -10.59 22.77 25.32
CA VAL A 772 -9.51 22.70 24.32
C VAL A 772 -10.03 22.05 23.04
N ILE A 773 -10.92 21.06 23.20
CA ILE A 773 -11.65 20.41 22.12
C ILE A 773 -13.16 20.48 22.41
N TYR A 774 -13.91 21.15 21.54
CA TYR A 774 -15.37 21.04 21.49
C TYR A 774 -15.77 19.93 20.50
N LEU A 775 -16.32 18.83 21.02
CA LEU A 775 -16.47 17.54 20.33
C LEU A 775 -17.92 17.01 20.36
N PRO A 776 -18.83 17.55 19.55
CA PRO A 776 -20.17 17.00 19.41
C PRO A 776 -20.20 15.57 18.85
N GLY A 777 -19.16 15.07 18.19
CA GLY A 777 -19.06 13.68 17.71
C GLY A 777 -18.19 12.82 18.61
N SER A 778 -17.29 12.02 18.02
CA SER A 778 -16.42 11.07 18.74
C SER A 778 -14.94 11.37 18.52
N LEU A 779 -14.10 10.93 19.45
CA LEU A 779 -12.64 10.96 19.36
C LEU A 779 -12.12 9.53 19.20
N TYR A 780 -11.35 9.29 18.14
CA TYR A 780 -10.70 8.00 17.89
C TYR A 780 -9.19 8.19 17.86
N CYS A 781 -8.48 7.45 18.71
CA CYS A 781 -7.03 7.31 18.63
C CYS A 781 -6.72 5.89 18.16
N GLU A 782 -6.24 5.76 16.92
CA GLU A 782 -5.82 4.48 16.34
C GLU A 782 -4.54 3.96 17.00
N GLN A 783 -4.12 2.77 16.59
CA GLN A 783 -2.95 2.10 17.16
C GLN A 783 -1.71 3.00 17.21
N ASP A 784 -1.03 3.01 18.37
CA ASP A 784 0.19 3.77 18.63
C ASP A 784 0.06 5.32 18.50
N ALA A 785 -1.16 5.86 18.35
CA ALA A 785 -1.40 7.30 18.26
C ALA A 785 -1.28 8.01 19.61
N GLN A 786 -0.85 9.27 19.61
CA GLN A 786 -0.61 10.07 20.81
C GLN A 786 -1.31 11.43 20.72
N LEU A 787 -2.14 11.74 21.72
CA LEU A 787 -2.81 13.03 21.88
C LEU A 787 -2.41 13.66 23.22
N PHE A 788 -1.79 14.83 23.15
CA PHE A 788 -1.38 15.65 24.28
C PHE A 788 -2.23 16.92 24.33
N ILE A 789 -2.86 17.19 25.47
CA ILE A 789 -3.69 18.38 25.70
C ILE A 789 -3.15 19.15 26.90
N ASN A 790 -2.77 20.40 26.70
CA ASN A 790 -2.39 21.34 27.75
C ASN A 790 -3.48 22.41 27.92
N THR A 791 -4.06 22.51 29.12
CA THR A 791 -5.04 23.56 29.41
C THR A 791 -4.35 24.86 29.84
N ARG A 792 -5.02 26.00 29.69
CA ARG A 792 -4.46 27.33 30.06
C ARG A 792 -4.44 27.59 31.57
N SER A 793 -3.49 28.40 32.02
CA SER A 793 -3.21 28.69 33.45
C SER A 793 -3.95 29.87 34.05
N ASP A 794 -4.95 30.44 33.39
CA ASP A 794 -5.72 31.59 33.89
C ASP A 794 -7.21 31.26 34.09
N SER A 795 -7.66 30.10 33.59
CA SER A 795 -9.08 29.76 33.55
C SER A 795 -9.32 28.26 33.76
N ALA A 796 -10.50 27.96 34.30
CA ALA A 796 -11.02 26.62 34.44
C ALA A 796 -11.58 26.11 33.11
N GLN A 797 -10.67 25.76 32.20
CA GLN A 797 -10.99 25.22 30.89
C GLN A 797 -11.13 23.69 30.96
N MET A 798 -12.11 23.17 30.24
CA MET A 798 -12.28 21.74 30.00
C MET A 798 -11.21 21.29 28.99
N ALA A 799 -10.76 20.05 29.04
CA ALA A 799 -9.91 19.51 27.97
C ALA A 799 -10.79 19.08 26.80
N ILE A 800 -11.84 18.29 27.08
CA ILE A 800 -12.74 17.73 26.07
C ILE A 800 -14.18 17.92 26.53
N ASN A 801 -14.99 18.55 25.69
CA ASN A 801 -16.43 18.70 25.90
C ASN A 801 -17.19 17.88 24.84
N MET A 802 -17.96 16.86 25.26
CA MET A 802 -18.80 16.05 24.38
C MET A 802 -20.29 16.38 24.56
N PRO A 803 -20.81 17.44 23.92
CA PRO A 803 -22.15 17.95 24.17
C PRO A 803 -23.27 17.12 23.53
N SER A 804 -22.99 16.22 22.58
CA SER A 804 -24.03 15.38 21.96
C SER A 804 -24.20 14.04 22.67
N ARG A 805 -25.38 13.44 22.47
CA ARG A 805 -25.65 12.08 22.94
C ARG A 805 -24.89 11.05 22.10
N SER A 806 -24.53 9.93 22.72
CA SER A 806 -23.92 8.78 22.04
C SER A 806 -22.54 9.03 21.39
N SER A 807 -21.84 10.08 21.84
CA SER A 807 -20.44 10.38 21.49
C SER A 807 -19.47 9.41 22.17
N ASN A 808 -18.33 9.11 21.55
CA ASN A 808 -17.38 8.12 22.06
C ASN A 808 -15.95 8.67 22.12
N ILE A 809 -15.17 8.27 23.13
CA ILE A 809 -13.70 8.38 23.15
C ILE A 809 -13.16 6.95 23.10
N ASN A 810 -12.42 6.62 22.04
CA ASN A 810 -11.83 5.29 21.86
C ASN A 810 -10.31 5.39 21.73
N LEU A 811 -9.59 4.82 22.70
CA LEU A 811 -8.14 4.70 22.68
C LEU A 811 -7.78 3.26 22.32
N SER A 812 -7.32 3.03 21.09
CA SER A 812 -6.93 1.71 20.58
C SER A 812 -5.58 1.26 21.15
N LYS A 813 -5.15 0.03 20.80
CA LYS A 813 -3.92 -0.58 21.32
C LYS A 813 -2.71 0.38 21.30
N ASN A 814 -1.99 0.46 22.42
CA ASN A 814 -0.80 1.32 22.62
C ASN A 814 -1.00 2.84 22.41
N SER A 815 -2.22 3.31 22.13
CA SER A 815 -2.47 4.75 21.98
C SER A 815 -2.49 5.47 23.33
N SER A 816 -2.26 6.79 23.32
CA SER A 816 -2.26 7.59 24.56
C SER A 816 -3.01 8.91 24.41
N LEU A 817 -3.88 9.21 25.38
CA LEU A 817 -4.44 10.54 25.63
C LEU A 817 -3.89 11.06 26.96
N ARG A 818 -3.11 12.13 26.90
CA ARG A 818 -2.54 12.80 28.08
C ARG A 818 -3.05 14.22 28.17
N ILE A 819 -3.70 14.54 29.29
CA ILE A 819 -4.20 15.86 29.62
C ILE A 819 -3.35 16.42 30.77
N GLN A 820 -2.64 17.50 30.50
CA GLN A 820 -1.90 18.27 31.49
C GLN A 820 -2.71 19.51 31.86
N LEU A 821 -3.14 19.55 33.12
CA LEU A 821 -3.79 20.71 33.71
C LEU A 821 -2.73 21.72 34.14
N SER A 822 -3.02 22.98 33.86
CA SER A 822 -2.23 24.12 34.32
C SER A 822 -2.30 24.35 35.83
N ASP A 823 -1.43 25.23 36.33
CA ASP A 823 -1.29 25.57 37.76
C ASP A 823 -2.53 26.21 38.41
N THR A 824 -3.53 26.66 37.65
CA THR A 824 -4.82 27.18 38.17
C THR A 824 -5.87 26.10 38.40
N GLY A 825 -5.67 24.90 37.88
CA GLY A 825 -6.55 23.75 38.08
C GLY A 825 -7.95 23.86 37.45
N VAL A 826 -8.76 22.83 37.69
CA VAL A 826 -10.15 22.71 37.23
C VAL A 826 -11.04 23.74 37.94
N GLY A 827 -12.11 24.18 37.26
CA GLY A 827 -13.40 24.72 37.76
C GLY A 827 -13.47 25.98 38.66
N ARG A 828 -13.58 27.18 38.05
CA ARG A 828 -14.61 28.17 38.41
C ARG A 828 -15.00 28.91 37.12
N GLY A 829 -16.08 28.47 36.47
CA GLY A 829 -16.75 29.27 35.45
C GLY A 829 -17.37 30.52 36.09
N PHE A 830 -17.44 31.63 35.35
CA PHE A 830 -18.05 32.89 35.82
C PHE A 830 -19.59 32.80 35.93
N SER A 831 -20.19 31.81 35.26
CA SER A 831 -21.58 31.39 35.49
C SER A 831 -21.59 30.14 36.38
N THR A 832 -22.71 29.88 37.05
CA THR A 832 -22.96 28.81 38.02
C THR A 832 -22.79 27.36 37.52
N SER A 833 -22.17 27.13 36.36
CA SER A 833 -21.95 25.81 35.76
C SER A 833 -20.60 25.22 36.18
N ASP A 834 -20.63 24.08 36.86
CA ASP A 834 -19.46 23.26 37.16
C ASP A 834 -18.91 22.63 35.86
N ARG A 835 -17.62 22.86 35.53
CA ARG A 835 -17.00 22.42 34.26
C ARG A 835 -15.95 21.33 34.45
N PRO A 836 -16.21 20.08 34.02
CA PRO A 836 -15.27 19.00 34.23
C PRO A 836 -14.11 19.03 33.22
N VAL A 837 -13.01 18.30 33.48
CA VAL A 837 -11.92 18.17 32.50
C VAL A 837 -12.39 17.44 31.25
N ILE A 838 -13.14 16.35 31.42
CA ILE A 838 -13.83 15.62 30.36
C ILE A 838 -15.32 15.61 30.69
N GLU A 839 -16.15 16.14 29.79
CA GLU A 839 -17.61 16.03 29.87
C GLU A 839 -18.14 15.04 28.84
N MET A 840 -18.98 14.12 29.31
CA MET A 840 -19.66 13.12 28.51
C MET A 840 -21.18 13.27 28.69
N ASN A 841 -21.91 13.56 27.61
CA ASN A 841 -23.38 13.62 27.62
C ASN A 841 -24.01 12.21 27.55
N ASN A 842 -25.35 12.14 27.53
CA ASN A 842 -26.10 10.90 27.70
C ASN A 842 -25.73 9.83 26.66
N ASN A 843 -25.61 8.59 27.12
CA ASN A 843 -25.21 7.41 26.33
C ASN A 843 -23.80 7.51 25.70
N ALA A 844 -22.95 8.44 26.14
CA ALA A 844 -21.58 8.51 25.64
C ALA A 844 -20.72 7.35 26.17
N SER A 845 -19.64 6.99 25.46
CA SER A 845 -18.69 5.98 25.91
C SER A 845 -17.25 6.49 25.96
N LEU A 846 -16.45 5.96 26.88
CA LEU A 846 -15.00 6.13 26.94
C LEU A 846 -14.39 4.74 27.09
N THR A 847 -13.61 4.31 26.10
CA THR A 847 -12.96 2.99 26.06
C THR A 847 -11.44 3.16 25.98
N VAL A 848 -10.73 2.44 26.85
CA VAL A 848 -9.26 2.34 26.84
C VAL A 848 -8.87 0.89 26.59
N ASP A 849 -8.36 0.59 25.39
CA ASP A 849 -7.97 -0.75 24.96
C ASP A 849 -6.64 -1.23 25.56
N SER A 850 -6.21 -2.41 25.13
CA SER A 850 -4.99 -3.07 25.60
C SER A 850 -3.76 -2.18 25.43
N GLU A 851 -3.02 -1.97 26.53
CA GLU A 851 -1.83 -1.12 26.60
C GLU A 851 -2.07 0.37 26.26
N ALA A 852 -3.31 0.76 25.96
CA ALA A 852 -3.70 2.14 25.75
C ALA A 852 -3.73 2.91 27.06
N LYS A 853 -3.58 4.23 27.00
CA LYS A 853 -3.36 5.06 28.18
C LYS A 853 -4.19 6.34 28.19
N LEU A 854 -4.94 6.56 29.26
CA LEU A 854 -5.54 7.85 29.61
C LEU A 854 -4.85 8.44 30.84
N GLU A 855 -4.25 9.62 30.71
CA GLU A 855 -3.65 10.37 31.81
C GLU A 855 -4.29 11.75 31.99
N VAL A 856 -4.63 12.09 33.24
CA VAL A 856 -4.97 13.46 33.64
C VAL A 856 -4.06 13.86 34.79
N LEU A 857 -3.22 14.86 34.56
CA LEU A 857 -2.14 15.25 35.47
C LEU A 857 -2.22 16.74 35.78
N GLY A 858 -1.78 17.15 36.98
CA GLY A 858 -1.52 18.57 37.28
C GLY A 858 -2.01 19.02 38.65
N THR A 859 -2.17 20.32 38.82
CA THR A 859 -2.56 20.90 40.11
C THR A 859 -4.05 21.25 40.12
N TYR A 860 -4.83 20.70 41.06
CA TYR A 860 -6.25 20.98 41.24
C TYR A 860 -6.47 22.08 42.29
N LYS A 861 -6.95 23.27 41.88
CA LYS A 861 -7.22 24.40 42.79
C LYS A 861 -8.67 24.87 42.66
N ARG A 862 -9.39 24.94 43.79
CA ARG A 862 -10.67 25.67 43.96
C ARG A 862 -11.86 25.28 43.04
N SER A 863 -12.10 23.99 42.77
CA SER A 863 -13.26 23.55 41.95
C SER A 863 -14.42 22.87 42.66
N ARG A 864 -15.63 23.19 42.16
CA ARG A 864 -16.93 22.54 42.42
C ARG A 864 -17.30 21.52 41.32
N SER A 865 -16.39 21.19 40.42
CA SER A 865 -16.61 20.28 39.31
C SER A 865 -15.85 18.97 39.47
N SER A 866 -16.01 18.08 38.49
CA SER A 866 -15.34 16.78 38.42
C SER A 866 -14.19 16.73 37.44
N VAL A 867 -13.34 15.71 37.52
CA VAL A 867 -12.35 15.47 36.47
C VAL A 867 -13.07 14.90 35.26
N ILE A 868 -13.83 13.84 35.45
CA ILE A 868 -14.70 13.26 34.41
C ILE A 868 -16.14 13.35 34.90
N SER A 869 -17.02 13.92 34.08
CA SER A 869 -18.47 13.93 34.32
C SER A 869 -19.18 13.13 33.24
N ALA A 870 -19.85 12.07 33.66
CA ALA A 870 -20.59 11.17 32.79
C ALA A 870 -22.09 11.28 33.05
N SER A 871 -22.85 11.63 32.01
CA SER A 871 -24.31 11.77 32.06
C SER A 871 -25.02 10.41 31.98
N ASN A 872 -26.35 10.40 31.99
CA ASN A 872 -27.16 9.19 32.10
C ASN A 872 -26.83 8.15 31.01
N ARG A 873 -26.75 6.87 31.40
CA ARG A 873 -26.44 5.71 30.51
C ARG A 873 -25.06 5.74 29.83
N SER A 874 -24.15 6.59 30.28
CA SER A 874 -22.78 6.60 29.72
C SER A 874 -21.96 5.40 30.20
N GLN A 875 -20.94 5.02 29.45
CA GLN A 875 -20.08 3.87 29.76
C GLN A 875 -18.61 4.31 29.83
N PHE A 876 -17.89 3.84 30.84
CA PHE A 876 -16.45 3.99 30.96
C PHE A 876 -15.86 2.59 31.13
N GLN A 877 -15.01 2.16 30.20
CA GLN A 877 -14.44 0.82 30.16
C GLN A 877 -12.92 0.88 29.98
N ILE A 878 -12.18 0.23 30.89
CA ILE A 878 -10.75 -0.05 30.70
C ILE A 878 -10.61 -1.54 30.43
N ASN A 879 -10.20 -1.88 29.21
CA ASN A 879 -10.00 -3.26 28.79
C ASN A 879 -8.69 -3.84 29.36
N SER A 880 -8.49 -5.14 29.16
CA SER A 880 -7.31 -5.86 29.69
C SER A 880 -6.03 -5.17 29.25
N GLN A 881 -5.12 -4.95 30.20
CA GLN A 881 -3.87 -4.22 30.07
C GLN A 881 -3.97 -2.70 29.81
N GLY A 882 -5.17 -2.12 29.78
CA GLY A 882 -5.36 -0.67 29.68
C GLY A 882 -4.89 0.10 30.92
N ILE A 883 -4.57 1.39 30.77
CA ILE A 883 -4.03 2.24 31.82
C ILE A 883 -4.87 3.52 31.98
N LEU A 884 -5.34 3.77 33.20
CA LEU A 884 -5.91 5.04 33.64
C LEU A 884 -5.07 5.65 34.77
N VAL A 885 -4.64 6.90 34.60
CA VAL A 885 -3.95 7.67 35.65
C VAL A 885 -4.63 9.02 35.80
N ILE A 886 -5.14 9.31 37.00
CA ILE A 886 -5.57 10.64 37.41
C ILE A 886 -4.70 11.02 38.60
N ASP A 887 -3.74 11.90 38.39
CA ASP A 887 -2.79 12.33 39.42
C ASP A 887 -2.85 13.83 39.62
N LEU A 888 -3.48 14.24 40.71
CA LEU A 888 -3.81 15.63 40.97
C LEU A 888 -3.32 16.07 42.35
N GLN A 889 -2.60 17.19 42.38
CA GLN A 889 -2.07 17.80 43.60
C GLN A 889 -2.84 19.08 43.93
N GLY A 890 -3.14 19.41 45.18
CA GLY A 890 -3.64 20.75 45.55
C GLY A 890 -4.75 20.83 46.59
N GLU A 891 -5.29 22.03 46.81
CA GLU A 891 -6.32 22.30 47.82
C GLU A 891 -7.75 22.28 47.23
N PHE A 892 -8.54 21.30 47.67
CA PHE A 892 -9.94 21.12 47.28
C PHE A 892 -10.86 21.89 48.23
N LYS A 893 -11.36 23.06 47.81
CA LYS A 893 -12.22 23.94 48.61
C LYS A 893 -13.65 23.98 48.05
N GLY A 894 -14.60 23.34 48.74
CA GLY A 894 -16.02 23.33 48.40
C GLY A 894 -16.81 22.33 49.26
N PRO A 895 -18.15 22.32 49.22
CA PRO A 895 -18.95 21.28 49.87
C PRO A 895 -18.69 19.92 49.20
N ARG A 896 -18.69 18.83 49.98
CA ARG A 896 -18.47 17.45 49.48
C ARG A 896 -19.38 17.08 48.29
N THR A 897 -20.58 17.65 48.20
CA THR A 897 -21.58 17.33 47.17
C THR A 897 -21.20 17.79 45.75
N SER A 898 -20.23 18.70 45.63
CA SER A 898 -19.76 19.24 44.35
C SER A 898 -18.34 18.78 43.96
N ASN A 899 -17.53 18.28 44.90
CA ASN A 899 -16.13 17.97 44.65
C ASN A 899 -15.93 16.46 44.45
N GLN A 900 -15.97 15.97 43.21
CA GLN A 900 -15.74 14.54 42.92
C GLN A 900 -14.76 14.31 41.77
N VAL A 901 -13.92 13.27 41.79
CA VAL A 901 -13.05 12.98 40.63
C VAL A 901 -13.86 12.45 39.47
N LEU A 902 -14.62 11.38 39.72
CA LEU A 902 -15.51 10.76 38.75
C LEU A 902 -16.96 11.02 39.19
N ASN A 903 -17.70 11.76 38.37
CA ASN A 903 -19.13 11.98 38.55
C ASN A 903 -19.91 11.08 37.59
N MET A 904 -20.56 10.06 38.13
CA MET A 904 -21.36 9.08 37.37
C MET A 904 -22.84 9.25 37.71
N ASN A 905 -23.62 9.72 36.74
CA ASN A 905 -25.06 9.87 36.90
C ASN A 905 -25.80 8.51 36.87
N ALA A 906 -27.12 8.55 36.91
CA ALA A 906 -27.95 7.34 36.90
C ALA A 906 -27.66 6.47 35.67
N ASN A 907 -27.67 5.15 35.84
CA ASN A 907 -27.45 4.15 34.78
C ASN A 907 -26.09 4.25 34.06
N THR A 908 -25.15 5.06 34.55
CA THR A 908 -23.77 5.07 34.06
C THR A 908 -23.03 3.83 34.57
N SER A 909 -22.06 3.29 33.82
CA SER A 909 -21.19 2.21 34.30
C SER A 909 -19.72 2.58 34.17
N PHE A 910 -18.93 2.29 35.20
CA PHE A 910 -17.47 2.26 35.11
C PHE A 910 -16.97 0.86 35.42
N SER A 911 -16.39 0.19 34.44
CA SER A 911 -15.87 -1.17 34.59
C SER A 911 -14.45 -1.32 34.07
N PHE A 912 -13.73 -2.25 34.67
CA PHE A 912 -12.48 -2.73 34.12
C PHE A 912 -12.21 -4.17 34.52
N ASN A 913 -11.60 -4.93 33.62
CA ASN A 913 -11.24 -6.32 33.81
C ASN A 913 -9.77 -6.51 33.41
N ASP A 914 -8.94 -6.88 34.37
CA ASP A 914 -7.50 -7.11 34.16
C ASP A 914 -6.79 -5.88 33.56
N ALA A 915 -7.22 -4.67 33.95
CA ALA A 915 -6.52 -3.45 33.59
C ALA A 915 -5.11 -3.45 34.19
N LYS A 916 -4.12 -2.98 33.43
CA LYS A 916 -2.72 -2.92 33.90
C LYS A 916 -2.58 -2.00 35.10
N LYS A 917 -3.24 -0.84 35.04
CA LYS A 917 -3.22 0.16 36.11
C LYS A 917 -4.43 1.08 36.06
N VAL A 918 -5.13 1.25 37.18
CA VAL A 918 -6.09 2.36 37.39
C VAL A 918 -5.69 3.09 38.68
N ASP A 919 -5.09 4.27 38.54
CA ASP A 919 -4.55 5.05 39.67
C ASP A 919 -5.26 6.39 39.77
N ILE A 920 -6.05 6.56 40.81
CA ILE A 920 -6.72 7.82 41.11
C ILE A 920 -6.09 8.36 42.37
N ASN A 921 -5.18 9.32 42.21
CA ASN A 921 -4.41 9.95 43.27
C ASN A 921 -4.80 11.41 43.42
N LEU A 922 -5.38 11.75 44.56
CA LEU A 922 -5.61 13.13 44.98
C LEU A 922 -4.73 13.46 46.16
N GLN A 923 -3.64 14.18 45.94
CA GLN A 923 -2.84 14.71 47.04
C GLN A 923 -3.50 16.02 47.56
N SER A 924 -4.61 15.85 48.28
CA SER A 924 -5.37 16.93 48.93
C SER A 924 -5.16 16.99 50.43
N ILE A 925 -4.99 18.20 50.96
CA ILE A 925 -4.90 18.49 52.40
C ILE A 925 -6.28 18.83 53.02
N ALA A 926 -7.33 18.95 52.20
CA ALA A 926 -8.68 19.37 52.62
C ALA A 926 -9.71 18.23 52.43
N GLY A 927 -10.30 17.75 53.53
CA GLY A 927 -11.08 16.50 53.62
C GLY A 927 -12.49 16.46 53.00
N ASN A 928 -12.80 17.31 52.02
CA ASN A 928 -14.15 17.44 51.44
C ASN A 928 -14.20 17.11 49.93
N PHE A 929 -13.91 15.86 49.54
CA PHE A 929 -14.08 15.36 48.17
C PHE A 929 -14.52 13.88 48.14
N TYR A 930 -15.05 13.44 46.99
CA TYR A 930 -15.29 12.03 46.67
C TYR A 930 -14.38 11.59 45.52
N LEU A 931 -13.72 10.44 45.63
CA LEU A 931 -13.09 9.83 44.44
C LEU A 931 -14.17 9.45 43.41
N PHE A 932 -15.30 8.93 43.89
CA PHE A 932 -16.44 8.53 43.07
C PHE A 932 -17.72 9.09 43.67
N LYS A 933 -18.51 9.79 42.88
CA LYS A 933 -19.92 10.05 43.17
C LYS A 933 -20.73 9.32 42.12
N THR A 934 -21.41 8.25 42.52
CA THR A 934 -22.11 7.39 41.57
C THR A 934 -23.55 7.11 41.96
N ALA A 935 -24.45 7.32 41.00
CA ALA A 935 -25.79 6.73 40.93
C ALA A 935 -25.85 5.57 39.90
N GLY A 936 -24.70 5.24 39.31
CA GLY A 936 -24.48 4.15 38.37
C GLY A 936 -23.75 2.96 39.01
N THR A 937 -23.19 2.08 38.19
CA THR A 937 -22.45 0.89 38.62
C THR A 937 -20.95 1.09 38.54
N PHE A 938 -20.22 0.49 39.47
CA PHE A 938 -18.76 0.36 39.42
C PHE A 938 -18.41 -1.11 39.58
N GLU A 939 -17.57 -1.63 38.70
CA GLU A 939 -17.12 -3.03 38.72
C GLU A 939 -15.63 -3.12 38.39
N ALA A 940 -14.87 -3.79 39.26
CA ALA A 940 -13.45 -4.03 39.08
C ALA A 940 -13.18 -5.53 39.17
N GLN A 941 -12.61 -6.11 38.12
CA GLN A 941 -12.31 -7.53 38.05
C GLN A 941 -10.81 -7.79 37.91
N ASN A 942 -10.34 -8.90 38.49
CA ASN A 942 -8.97 -9.41 38.38
C ASN A 942 -7.90 -8.38 38.71
N THR A 943 -8.00 -7.79 39.89
CA THR A 943 -7.14 -6.67 40.30
C THR A 943 -6.59 -6.80 41.71
N LYS A 944 -5.47 -6.12 41.95
CA LYS A 944 -4.94 -5.80 43.28
C LYS A 944 -5.39 -4.39 43.65
N VAL A 945 -5.93 -4.20 44.85
CA VAL A 945 -6.49 -2.92 45.31
C VAL A 945 -5.64 -2.36 46.45
N LYS A 946 -5.06 -1.18 46.26
CA LYS A 946 -4.37 -0.40 47.30
C LYS A 946 -5.13 0.89 47.58
N ALA A 947 -5.24 1.27 48.84
CA ALA A 947 -5.94 2.50 49.24
C ALA A 947 -5.23 3.29 50.34
N TRP A 948 -5.31 4.61 50.25
CA TRP A 948 -4.76 5.57 51.20
C TRP A 948 -5.90 6.38 51.79
N ASN A 949 -5.94 6.47 53.13
CA ASN A 949 -6.90 7.29 53.84
C ASN A 949 -6.67 8.78 53.52
N THR A 950 -7.72 9.61 53.64
CA THR A 950 -7.71 11.06 53.32
C THR A 950 -6.53 11.89 53.84
N LYS A 951 -5.82 11.46 54.89
CA LYS A 951 -4.67 12.16 55.49
C LYS A 951 -3.33 11.48 55.23
N ASN A 952 -3.32 10.32 54.56
CA ASN A 952 -2.11 9.59 54.26
C ASN A 952 -1.54 10.07 52.92
N ILE A 953 -0.47 10.86 53.00
CA ILE A 953 0.29 11.36 51.84
C ILE A 953 1.60 10.57 51.62
N SER A 954 1.82 9.50 52.37
CA SER A 954 3.01 8.65 52.21
C SER A 954 2.86 7.68 51.04
N ASP A 955 3.97 7.16 50.54
CA ASP A 955 3.96 6.12 49.50
C ASP A 955 3.38 4.79 49.98
N LYS A 956 3.23 4.59 51.30
CA LYS A 956 2.71 3.35 51.89
C LYS A 956 1.18 3.39 52.01
N PRO A 957 0.45 2.44 51.41
CA PRO A 957 -1.01 2.38 51.53
C PRO A 957 -1.44 2.03 52.96
N ASN A 958 -2.66 2.44 53.33
CA ASN A 958 -3.30 1.98 54.56
C ASN A 958 -3.87 0.56 54.39
N TYR A 959 -4.30 0.23 53.18
CA TYR A 959 -4.86 -1.06 52.82
C TYR A 959 -4.22 -1.58 51.54
N ASP A 960 -3.83 -2.85 51.53
CA ASP A 960 -3.30 -3.57 50.37
C ASP A 960 -4.04 -4.91 50.27
N TRP A 961 -5.07 -4.95 49.42
CA TRP A 961 -5.89 -6.12 49.17
C TRP A 961 -5.47 -6.79 47.87
N GLN A 962 -4.99 -8.03 47.97
CA GLN A 962 -4.59 -8.86 46.85
C GLN A 962 -5.62 -9.94 46.55
N SER A 963 -5.56 -10.51 45.36
CA SER A 963 -6.44 -11.57 44.86
C SER A 963 -7.92 -11.18 44.87
N ILE A 964 -8.26 -10.03 44.30
CA ILE A 964 -9.65 -9.57 44.16
C ILE A 964 -10.12 -9.91 42.73
N TYR A 965 -10.96 -10.94 42.61
CA TYR A 965 -11.47 -11.40 41.32
C TYR A 965 -12.65 -10.56 40.85
N ASN A 966 -13.49 -10.12 41.79
CA ASN A 966 -14.59 -9.20 41.51
C ASN A 966 -14.81 -8.25 42.70
N LEU A 967 -15.03 -6.98 42.41
CA LEU A 967 -15.34 -5.92 43.37
C LEU A 967 -16.46 -5.04 42.81
N VAL A 968 -17.62 -5.08 43.47
CA VAL A 968 -18.83 -4.31 43.16
C VAL A 968 -19.30 -3.55 44.42
N PRO A 969 -18.81 -2.33 44.68
CA PRO A 969 -19.31 -1.43 45.71
C PRO A 969 -20.70 -0.91 45.38
N VAL A 970 -21.57 -0.89 46.39
CA VAL A 970 -22.94 -0.36 46.30
C VAL A 970 -22.99 1.02 46.92
N TYR A 971 -23.30 2.02 46.10
CA TYR A 971 -23.32 3.41 46.51
C TYR A 971 -24.73 3.89 46.90
N ASN A 972 -24.80 4.72 47.92
CA ASN A 972 -25.98 5.49 48.30
C ASN A 972 -25.56 6.95 48.55
N SER A 973 -26.11 7.88 47.76
CA SER A 973 -25.81 9.32 47.86
C SER A 973 -24.30 9.64 47.80
N GLY A 974 -23.53 8.91 46.97
CA GLY A 974 -22.08 9.07 46.81
C GLY A 974 -21.20 8.36 47.85
N ASN A 975 -21.79 7.75 48.88
CA ASN A 975 -21.07 6.92 49.85
C ASN A 975 -21.22 5.44 49.54
N ILE A 976 -20.17 4.65 49.72
CA ILE A 976 -20.30 3.19 49.70
C ILE A 976 -21.03 2.73 50.97
N ASN A 977 -22.18 2.07 50.81
CA ASN A 977 -22.97 1.48 51.89
C ASN A 977 -22.58 0.02 52.15
N SER A 978 -22.40 -0.76 51.08
CA SER A 978 -21.95 -2.14 51.14
C SER A 978 -21.02 -2.45 49.97
N VAL A 979 -20.28 -3.54 50.07
CA VAL A 979 -19.36 -4.01 49.04
C VAL A 979 -19.67 -5.48 48.78
N GLN A 980 -19.87 -5.83 47.51
CA GLN A 980 -19.86 -7.22 47.05
C GLN A 980 -18.46 -7.49 46.50
N ALA A 981 -17.84 -8.57 46.95
CA ALA A 981 -16.52 -8.94 46.47
C ALA A 981 -16.28 -10.44 46.60
N THR A 982 -15.51 -10.97 45.64
CA THR A 982 -14.98 -12.33 45.61
C THR A 982 -13.47 -12.26 45.38
N GLY A 983 -12.76 -13.28 45.84
CA GLY A 983 -11.31 -13.32 45.76
C GLY A 983 -10.75 -14.45 46.59
N GLY A 984 -9.48 -14.33 46.98
CA GLY A 984 -8.74 -15.35 47.74
C GLY A 984 -9.30 -15.61 49.14
N SER A 985 -8.53 -15.30 50.20
CA SER A 985 -8.93 -15.71 51.55
C SER A 985 -10.16 -14.97 52.08
N LYS A 986 -11.02 -15.70 52.82
CA LYS A 986 -12.22 -15.15 53.47
C LYS A 986 -11.90 -13.94 54.35
N ALA A 987 -10.84 -14.02 55.18
CA ALA A 987 -10.44 -12.92 56.06
C ALA A 987 -10.11 -11.63 55.28
N ARG A 988 -9.48 -11.76 54.11
CA ARG A 988 -9.13 -10.62 53.25
C ARG A 988 -10.38 -10.01 52.59
N ILE A 989 -11.29 -10.84 52.12
CA ILE A 989 -12.55 -10.37 51.52
C ILE A 989 -13.45 -9.73 52.57
N ASP A 990 -13.50 -10.27 53.79
CA ASP A 990 -14.22 -9.67 54.90
C ASP A 990 -13.61 -8.30 55.28
N ASP A 991 -12.29 -8.19 55.32
CA ASP A 991 -11.59 -6.90 55.54
C ASP A 991 -11.91 -5.87 54.44
N LEU A 992 -11.81 -6.26 53.16
CA LEU A 992 -12.20 -5.42 52.02
C LEU A 992 -13.66 -4.95 52.14
N LYS A 993 -14.59 -5.85 52.45
CA LYS A 993 -16.02 -5.53 52.59
C LYS A 993 -16.28 -4.53 53.71
N ASN A 994 -15.54 -4.63 54.80
CA ASN A 994 -15.65 -3.74 55.96
C ASN A 994 -14.99 -2.38 55.73
N ASN A 995 -13.86 -2.34 55.01
CA ASN A 995 -12.98 -1.16 54.99
C ASN A 995 -12.92 -0.41 53.66
N TYR A 996 -13.26 -1.02 52.52
CA TYR A 996 -13.24 -0.33 51.23
C TYR A 996 -14.35 0.73 51.13
N ARG A 997 -13.99 2.00 51.38
CA ARG A 997 -14.90 3.15 51.43
C ARG A 997 -14.25 4.34 50.74
N THR A 998 -14.55 4.57 49.46
CA THR A 998 -13.94 5.63 48.65
C THR A 998 -14.17 7.04 49.20
N GLN A 999 -15.19 7.24 50.04
CA GLN A 999 -15.43 8.48 50.79
C GLN A 999 -14.39 8.78 51.89
N ASN A 1000 -13.55 7.79 52.23
CA ASN A 1000 -12.51 7.88 53.26
C ASN A 1000 -11.10 7.91 52.66
N PHE A 1001 -10.96 7.81 51.35
CA PHE A 1001 -9.67 7.69 50.67
C PHE A 1001 -9.29 8.95 49.89
N ASN A 1002 -7.99 9.22 49.80
CA ASN A 1002 -7.42 10.22 48.88
C ASN A 1002 -6.76 9.59 47.65
N ARG A 1003 -6.36 8.33 47.74
CA ARG A 1003 -5.87 7.57 46.60
C ARG A 1003 -6.43 6.16 46.62
N VAL A 1004 -6.79 5.68 45.44
CA VAL A 1004 -7.04 4.25 45.18
C VAL A 1004 -6.25 3.87 43.94
N LEU A 1005 -5.50 2.77 44.05
CA LEU A 1005 -4.71 2.19 42.97
C LEU A 1005 -5.16 0.74 42.76
N PHE A 1006 -5.55 0.46 41.53
CA PHE A 1006 -5.78 -0.88 41.02
C PHE A 1006 -4.60 -1.27 40.13
N GLU A 1007 -4.03 -2.43 40.38
CA GLU A 1007 -2.96 -3.01 39.57
C GLU A 1007 -3.46 -4.33 38.98
N GLY A 1008 -3.16 -4.56 37.70
CA GLY A 1008 -3.39 -5.85 37.06
C GLY A 1008 -2.42 -6.89 37.59
N TYR A 1009 -2.76 -8.16 37.45
CA TYR A 1009 -1.81 -9.24 37.71
C TYR A 1009 -0.98 -9.52 36.47
N PRO A 1010 0.32 -9.84 36.62
CA PRO A 1010 1.11 -10.38 35.51
C PRO A 1010 0.38 -11.56 34.87
N ASP A 1011 0.49 -11.69 33.55
CA ASP A 1011 0.05 -12.93 32.90
C ASP A 1011 0.91 -14.10 33.38
N ILE A 1012 0.28 -15.27 33.43
CA ILE A 1012 0.98 -16.52 33.73
C ILE A 1012 1.22 -17.29 32.44
N SER A 1013 2.35 -17.99 32.39
CA SER A 1013 2.69 -18.88 31.28
C SER A 1013 3.06 -20.25 31.80
N ILE A 1014 2.79 -21.26 30.98
CA ILE A 1014 3.23 -22.63 31.21
C ILE A 1014 3.71 -23.20 29.87
N THR A 1015 4.77 -23.97 29.92
CA THR A 1015 5.27 -24.78 28.81
C THR A 1015 5.35 -26.23 29.28
N LEU A 1016 5.24 -27.17 28.35
CA LEU A 1016 5.36 -28.59 28.64
C LEU A 1016 6.43 -29.14 27.69
N ALA A 1017 7.47 -29.75 28.26
CA ALA A 1017 8.53 -30.41 27.50
C ALA A 1017 7.96 -31.61 26.74
N PRO A 1018 8.62 -32.04 25.64
CA PRO A 1018 8.18 -33.21 24.88
C PRO A 1018 7.90 -34.43 25.76
N VAL A 1019 6.75 -35.07 25.53
CA VAL A 1019 6.31 -36.25 26.28
C VAL A 1019 6.40 -37.47 25.37
N THR A 1020 6.93 -38.57 25.91
CA THR A 1020 7.06 -39.84 25.18
C THR A 1020 6.37 -40.97 25.94
N THR A 1021 6.17 -42.10 25.28
CA THR A 1021 5.66 -43.35 25.89
C THR A 1021 6.53 -43.87 27.06
N GLU A 1022 7.79 -43.45 27.16
CA GLU A 1022 8.74 -43.83 28.23
C GLU A 1022 8.94 -42.72 29.27
N SER A 1023 8.23 -41.59 29.15
CA SER A 1023 8.36 -40.48 30.11
C SER A 1023 7.94 -40.94 31.50
N THR A 1024 8.87 -40.93 32.46
CA THR A 1024 8.59 -41.22 33.88
C THR A 1024 8.16 -39.97 34.65
N ASN A 1025 8.31 -38.79 34.06
CA ASN A 1025 7.83 -37.52 34.61
C ASN A 1025 7.44 -36.52 33.51
N LEU A 1026 6.57 -35.58 33.87
CA LEU A 1026 6.19 -34.42 33.07
C LEU A 1026 6.98 -33.20 33.56
N LYS A 1027 7.64 -32.49 32.64
CA LYS A 1027 8.48 -31.33 32.98
C LYS A 1027 8.15 -30.14 32.08
N GLY A 1028 8.48 -28.95 32.54
CA GLY A 1028 8.34 -27.73 31.75
C GLY A 1028 8.62 -26.49 32.56
N ASN A 1029 8.52 -25.32 31.92
CA ASN A 1029 8.66 -24.03 32.59
C ASN A 1029 7.29 -23.47 32.94
N ILE A 1030 7.21 -22.73 34.04
CA ILE A 1030 5.96 -22.15 34.54
C ILE A 1030 6.23 -20.87 35.34
N SER A 1031 5.27 -19.96 35.35
CA SER A 1031 5.29 -18.82 36.27
C SER A 1031 5.34 -19.28 37.74
N PRO A 1032 6.11 -18.61 38.63
CA PRO A 1032 6.15 -18.91 40.07
C PRO A 1032 4.78 -18.77 40.74
N ASN A 1033 4.61 -19.36 41.93
CA ASN A 1033 3.39 -19.35 42.74
C ASN A 1033 2.12 -19.89 42.03
N THR A 1034 2.27 -20.88 41.15
CA THR A 1034 1.17 -21.47 40.38
C THR A 1034 0.87 -22.91 40.79
N TYR A 1035 -0.39 -23.30 40.63
CA TYR A 1035 -0.87 -24.67 40.75
C TYR A 1035 -0.99 -25.29 39.37
N VAL A 1036 -0.60 -26.55 39.20
CA VAL A 1036 -0.65 -27.24 37.91
C VAL A 1036 -1.55 -28.46 37.99
N LYS A 1037 -2.46 -28.56 37.03
CA LYS A 1037 -3.29 -29.73 36.78
C LYS A 1037 -2.88 -30.36 35.47
N PHE A 1038 -2.63 -31.67 35.48
CA PHE A 1038 -2.39 -32.43 34.25
C PHE A 1038 -3.64 -33.21 33.85
N ILE A 1039 -3.95 -33.18 32.56
CA ILE A 1039 -5.10 -33.86 31.96
C ILE A 1039 -4.60 -34.57 30.72
N ASP A 1040 -4.93 -35.85 30.56
CA ASP A 1040 -4.66 -36.59 29.33
C ASP A 1040 -5.96 -37.08 28.70
N SER A 1041 -5.97 -37.10 27.37
CA SER A 1041 -7.12 -37.54 26.57
C SER A 1041 -7.56 -38.98 26.88
N SER A 1042 -6.62 -39.87 27.24
CA SER A 1042 -6.90 -41.26 27.61
C SER A 1042 -7.21 -41.47 29.10
N LYS A 1043 -7.16 -40.42 29.93
CA LYS A 1043 -7.47 -40.42 31.38
C LYS A 1043 -6.61 -41.39 32.21
N MET A 1044 -5.38 -41.65 31.77
CA MET A 1044 -4.38 -42.45 32.47
C MET A 1044 -3.66 -41.65 33.56
N LEU A 1045 -3.67 -40.31 33.50
CA LEU A 1045 -3.12 -39.48 34.56
C LEU A 1045 -4.07 -39.43 35.77
N PRO A 1046 -3.54 -39.57 37.00
CA PRO A 1046 -4.37 -39.47 38.20
C PRO A 1046 -4.91 -38.06 38.37
N LYS A 1047 -6.13 -37.95 38.92
CA LYS A 1047 -6.67 -36.67 39.38
C LYS A 1047 -5.71 -36.05 40.41
N GLY A 1048 -5.61 -34.72 40.39
CA GLY A 1048 -4.90 -33.95 41.40
C GLY A 1048 -5.36 -34.30 42.82
N LYS A 1049 -4.50 -34.04 43.80
CA LYS A 1049 -4.78 -34.25 45.24
C LYS A 1049 -4.61 -32.97 46.06
N LEU A 1050 -4.00 -31.94 45.51
CA LEU A 1050 -3.81 -30.65 46.16
C LEU A 1050 -5.06 -29.81 45.94
N GLN A 1051 -5.65 -29.32 47.02
CA GLN A 1051 -6.81 -28.44 46.96
C GLN A 1051 -6.34 -26.98 47.13
N LEU A 1052 -6.90 -26.06 46.33
CA LEU A 1052 -6.51 -24.65 46.34
C LEU A 1052 -6.87 -23.97 47.67
N ASN A 1053 -8.12 -24.12 48.12
CA ASN A 1053 -8.60 -23.69 49.43
C ASN A 1053 -9.93 -24.39 49.77
N GLU A 1054 -10.45 -24.17 50.98
CA GLU A 1054 -11.71 -24.76 51.49
C GLU A 1054 -12.98 -24.34 50.70
N LEU A 1055 -12.86 -23.42 49.74
CA LEU A 1055 -13.98 -22.88 48.96
C LEU A 1055 -13.99 -23.35 47.48
N ASP A 1056 -12.99 -24.12 47.03
CA ASP A 1056 -12.86 -24.61 45.65
C ASP A 1056 -12.78 -26.16 45.60
N ASP A 1057 -13.60 -26.79 44.76
CA ASP A 1057 -13.63 -28.24 44.53
C ASP A 1057 -12.56 -28.71 43.52
N SER A 1058 -11.72 -27.79 43.02
CA SER A 1058 -10.67 -28.08 42.05
C SER A 1058 -9.42 -28.68 42.70
N TYR A 1059 -8.97 -29.82 42.16
CA TYR A 1059 -7.76 -30.51 42.60
C TYR A 1059 -6.62 -30.40 41.58
N TYR A 1060 -5.42 -30.13 42.08
CA TYR A 1060 -4.19 -29.90 41.32
C TYR A 1060 -3.14 -30.99 41.64
N ASN A 1061 -2.22 -31.21 40.71
CA ASN A 1061 -1.16 -32.21 40.81
C ASN A 1061 0.10 -31.64 41.48
N LEU A 1062 0.41 -30.36 41.23
CA LEU A 1062 1.58 -29.67 41.76
C LEU A 1062 1.24 -28.25 42.23
N GLN A 1063 2.04 -27.73 43.16
CA GLN A 1063 2.15 -26.31 43.47
C GLN A 1063 3.63 -25.92 43.36
N ILE A 1064 3.92 -24.86 42.61
CA ILE A 1064 5.26 -24.38 42.32
C ILE A 1064 5.43 -23.02 42.96
N TYR A 1065 6.39 -22.86 43.87
CA TYR A 1065 6.58 -21.62 44.62
C TYR A 1065 7.56 -20.66 43.93
N ASP A 1066 8.78 -21.10 43.55
CA ASP A 1066 9.84 -20.19 43.05
C ASP A 1066 10.58 -20.64 41.77
N ASP A 1067 10.76 -21.94 41.52
CA ASP A 1067 11.83 -22.43 40.63
C ASP A 1067 11.61 -22.29 39.11
N GLN A 1068 10.57 -21.60 38.65
CA GLN A 1068 10.14 -21.43 37.24
C GLN A 1068 10.09 -22.71 36.37
N VAL A 1069 10.33 -23.87 36.96
CA VAL A 1069 10.41 -25.19 36.34
C VAL A 1069 9.64 -26.14 37.23
N PHE A 1070 8.81 -26.99 36.63
CA PHE A 1070 8.13 -28.07 37.34
C PHE A 1070 8.62 -29.43 36.88
N SER A 1071 8.52 -30.42 37.76
CA SER A 1071 8.68 -31.84 37.45
C SER A 1071 7.62 -32.62 38.22
N TYR A 1072 6.74 -33.33 37.51
CA TYR A 1072 5.72 -34.20 38.07
C TYR A 1072 6.05 -35.65 37.77
N ASP A 1073 6.43 -36.42 38.78
CA ASP A 1073 6.67 -37.86 38.60
C ASP A 1073 5.35 -38.60 38.37
N LEU A 1074 5.32 -39.38 37.30
CA LEU A 1074 4.16 -40.22 37.01
C LEU A 1074 4.09 -41.36 38.03
N PRO A 1075 2.90 -41.74 38.52
CA PRO A 1075 2.77 -42.90 39.39
C PRO A 1075 3.31 -44.18 38.75
N ASN A 1076 3.82 -45.08 39.59
CA ASN A 1076 4.24 -46.41 39.16
C ASN A 1076 3.10 -47.11 38.39
N ASN A 1077 3.39 -47.61 37.19
CA ASN A 1077 2.45 -48.24 36.22
C ASN A 1077 1.56 -47.29 35.41
N THR A 1078 1.77 -45.97 35.45
CA THR A 1078 1.15 -45.06 34.47
C THR A 1078 1.92 -45.13 33.15
N HIS A 1079 1.26 -45.60 32.09
CA HIS A 1079 1.83 -45.68 30.74
C HIS A 1079 1.02 -44.77 29.80
N LEU A 1080 1.64 -43.68 29.36
CA LEU A 1080 1.06 -42.79 28.35
C LEU A 1080 1.12 -43.47 26.98
N LYS A 1081 0.08 -43.32 26.16
CA LYS A 1081 0.03 -43.95 24.83
C LYS A 1081 0.47 -42.97 23.76
N GLU A 1082 1.17 -43.48 22.75
CA GLU A 1082 1.50 -42.70 21.57
C GLU A 1082 0.24 -42.14 20.91
N GLY A 1083 0.27 -40.86 20.55
CA GLY A 1083 -0.88 -40.12 20.01
C GLY A 1083 -1.80 -39.48 21.05
N ASP A 1084 -1.66 -39.80 22.35
CA ASP A 1084 -2.45 -39.13 23.40
C ASP A 1084 -2.02 -37.66 23.55
N GLU A 1085 -2.97 -36.74 23.69
CA GLU A 1085 -2.70 -35.36 24.12
C GLU A 1085 -2.60 -35.29 25.65
N VAL A 1086 -1.47 -34.77 26.15
CA VAL A 1086 -1.26 -34.36 27.54
C VAL A 1086 -1.35 -32.84 27.62
N THR A 1087 -2.27 -32.36 28.45
CA THR A 1087 -2.48 -30.94 28.76
C THR A 1087 -1.98 -30.63 30.16
N ALA A 1088 -1.12 -29.63 30.29
CA ALA A 1088 -0.76 -29.01 31.55
C ALA A 1088 -1.50 -27.67 31.68
N GLN A 1089 -2.35 -27.56 32.69
CA GLN A 1089 -3.12 -26.35 33.00
C GLN A 1089 -2.56 -25.72 34.27
N ALA A 1090 -1.96 -24.54 34.14
CA ALA A 1090 -1.54 -23.70 35.25
C ALA A 1090 -2.69 -22.84 35.74
N PHE A 1091 -2.78 -22.64 37.05
CA PHE A 1091 -3.69 -21.72 37.71
C PHE A 1091 -2.91 -20.91 38.74
N ASP A 1092 -3.00 -19.59 38.71
CA ASP A 1092 -2.43 -18.73 39.75
C ASP A 1092 -3.51 -18.35 40.75
N GLU A 1093 -3.34 -18.74 42.01
CA GLU A 1093 -4.25 -18.41 43.09
C GLU A 1093 -4.34 -16.90 43.32
N LEU A 1094 -3.23 -16.18 43.07
CA LEU A 1094 -3.20 -14.74 43.33
C LEU A 1094 -4.03 -13.98 42.32
N SER A 1095 -3.96 -14.32 41.04
CA SER A 1095 -4.67 -13.62 39.96
C SER A 1095 -5.98 -14.27 39.51
N GLY A 1096 -6.17 -15.57 39.77
CA GLY A 1096 -7.24 -16.37 39.18
C GLY A 1096 -7.03 -16.70 37.69
N LYS A 1097 -5.88 -16.33 37.11
CA LYS A 1097 -5.57 -16.58 35.69
C LYS A 1097 -5.23 -18.06 35.46
N VAL A 1098 -5.46 -18.50 34.22
CA VAL A 1098 -5.20 -19.85 33.74
C VAL A 1098 -4.28 -19.78 32.52
N ALA A 1099 -3.25 -20.64 32.47
CA ALA A 1099 -2.47 -20.88 31.25
C ALA A 1099 -2.47 -22.37 30.90
N ILE A 1100 -2.33 -22.69 29.62
CA ILE A 1100 -2.45 -24.06 29.12
C ILE A 1100 -1.28 -24.37 28.18
N ALA A 1101 -0.62 -25.50 28.39
CA ALA A 1101 0.33 -26.09 27.47
C ALA A 1101 -0.13 -27.50 27.08
N LYS A 1102 0.10 -27.89 25.83
CA LYS A 1102 -0.29 -29.19 25.29
C LYS A 1102 0.90 -29.87 24.63
N GLN A 1103 0.98 -31.19 24.75
CA GLN A 1103 1.93 -32.03 24.04
C GLN A 1103 1.27 -33.31 23.57
N ILE A 1104 1.64 -33.76 22.37
CA ILE A 1104 1.28 -35.09 21.88
C ILE A 1104 2.35 -36.07 22.34
N VAL A 1105 1.93 -37.19 22.93
CA VAL A 1105 2.83 -38.25 23.37
C VAL A 1105 3.40 -38.95 22.13
N THR A 1106 4.71 -38.97 22.01
CA THR A 1106 5.43 -39.61 20.90
C THR A 1106 6.01 -40.97 21.31
N GLY A 1107 6.32 -41.83 20.32
CA GLY A 1107 7.04 -43.08 20.55
C GLY A 1107 8.39 -42.91 21.26
N LYS A 1108 8.95 -44.02 21.76
CA LYS A 1108 10.20 -44.07 22.53
C LYS A 1108 11.34 -43.33 21.81
N LEU A 1109 11.82 -42.23 22.41
CA LEU A 1109 13.10 -41.61 22.03
C LEU A 1109 14.24 -42.59 22.36
N GLN A 1110 14.85 -43.21 21.35
CA GLN A 1110 16.05 -44.02 21.57
C GLN A 1110 17.21 -43.13 22.01
N THR A 1111 17.57 -43.20 23.30
CA THR A 1111 18.79 -42.60 23.81
C THR A 1111 19.98 -43.46 23.38
N ILE A 1112 20.78 -43.00 22.41
CA ILE A 1112 22.08 -43.61 22.08
C ILE A 1112 23.09 -43.15 23.14
N LEU A 1113 23.44 -44.05 24.07
CA LEU A 1113 24.53 -43.86 25.02
C LEU A 1113 25.86 -44.39 24.45
N ALA A 1114 26.80 -43.44 24.32
CA ALA A 1114 28.26 -43.56 24.16
C ALA A 1114 28.83 -44.13 22.84
N PHE A 1115 29.66 -43.34 22.15
CA PHE A 1115 31.01 -43.78 21.74
C PHE A 1115 32.01 -42.62 21.60
N ASN A 1116 33.20 -42.84 22.16
CA ASN A 1116 34.42 -42.11 21.90
C ASN A 1116 34.81 -42.22 20.41
N LYS A 1117 34.48 -41.22 19.61
CA LYS A 1117 35.17 -40.71 18.41
C LYS A 1117 34.16 -39.86 17.63
N LEU A 1118 34.39 -38.56 17.60
CA LEU A 1118 33.65 -37.63 16.74
C LEU A 1118 34.00 -37.93 15.28
N ASN A 1119 33.10 -38.61 14.58
CA ASN A 1119 32.82 -38.40 13.16
C ASN A 1119 31.40 -38.92 12.91
N ASP A 1120 30.58 -38.04 12.32
CA ASP A 1120 29.21 -38.25 11.85
C ASP A 1120 28.11 -38.36 12.93
N PHE A 1121 27.40 -37.24 13.15
CA PHE A 1121 26.05 -37.23 13.69
C PHE A 1121 25.06 -37.41 12.52
N ASP A 1122 24.26 -38.47 12.56
CA ASP A 1122 23.13 -38.67 11.65
C ASP A 1122 21.85 -38.50 12.46
N PHE A 1123 21.15 -37.39 12.25
CA PHE A 1123 19.82 -37.17 12.82
C PHE A 1123 18.83 -37.89 11.92
N GLY A 1124 18.50 -39.13 12.26
CA GLY A 1124 17.46 -39.89 11.55
C GLY A 1124 16.13 -39.13 11.47
N GLU A 1125 15.31 -39.51 10.48
CA GLU A 1125 14.05 -38.85 10.12
C GLU A 1125 13.09 -38.67 11.31
N HIS A 1126 13.11 -37.49 11.91
CA HIS A 1126 12.09 -37.00 12.81
C HIS A 1126 11.79 -35.53 12.48
N GLU A 1127 10.51 -35.18 12.39
CA GLU A 1127 10.06 -33.79 12.22
C GLU A 1127 10.40 -32.96 13.46
N LEU A 1128 11.43 -32.11 13.35
CA LEU A 1128 11.79 -31.13 14.37
C LEU A 1128 11.04 -29.82 14.11
N SER A 1129 10.03 -29.54 14.93
CA SER A 1129 9.49 -28.18 15.11
C SER A 1129 10.00 -27.62 16.43
N THR A 1130 11.22 -27.09 16.48
CA THR A 1130 11.64 -25.99 17.39
C THR A 1130 13.15 -25.69 17.28
N VAL A 1131 13.48 -24.43 17.60
CA VAL A 1131 14.82 -23.85 17.77
C VAL A 1131 15.73 -24.77 18.59
N ALA A 1132 16.92 -25.07 18.07
CA ALA A 1132 17.96 -25.74 18.83
C ALA A 1132 18.89 -24.69 19.45
N GLN A 1133 19.08 -24.76 20.77
CA GLN A 1133 19.94 -23.86 21.54
C GLN A 1133 21.17 -24.65 22.03
N ILE A 1134 22.38 -24.24 21.64
CA ILE A 1134 23.63 -24.83 22.14
C ILE A 1134 24.22 -23.88 23.18
N ASP A 1135 24.10 -24.23 24.46
CA ASP A 1135 24.51 -23.35 25.56
C ASP A 1135 26.03 -23.40 25.90
N LYS A 1136 26.83 -24.24 25.22
CA LYS A 1136 28.29 -24.31 25.43
C LYS A 1136 29.04 -24.89 24.23
N VAL A 1137 29.98 -24.13 23.66
CA VAL A 1137 30.98 -24.63 22.70
C VAL A 1137 32.36 -24.50 23.34
N GLN A 1138 33.03 -25.62 23.62
CA GLN A 1138 34.44 -25.61 24.07
C GLN A 1138 35.36 -25.83 22.87
N PHE A 1139 36.16 -24.83 22.53
CA PHE A 1139 37.24 -24.96 21.56
C PHE A 1139 38.47 -25.55 22.27
N LYS A 1140 38.77 -26.82 22.01
CA LYS A 1140 40.06 -27.43 22.39
C LYS A 1140 40.80 -27.86 21.13
N THR A 1141 41.93 -27.17 20.89
CA THR A 1141 42.98 -27.48 19.91
C THR A 1141 42.60 -27.39 18.42
N LYS A 1142 43.64 -27.25 17.56
CA LYS A 1142 43.63 -26.99 16.10
C LYS A 1142 42.95 -28.08 15.25
N GLU A 1143 41.73 -28.47 15.58
CA GLU A 1143 40.94 -29.38 14.76
C GLU A 1143 39.61 -28.75 14.39
N ASN A 1144 39.34 -28.77 13.08
CA ASN A 1144 38.14 -28.24 12.45
C ASN A 1144 36.88 -28.88 13.05
N GLN A 1145 35.98 -28.09 13.61
CA GLN A 1145 34.67 -28.60 14.03
C GLN A 1145 33.68 -28.56 12.86
N ASN A 1146 33.05 -29.71 12.61
CA ASN A 1146 32.04 -29.89 11.58
C ASN A 1146 30.67 -29.94 12.26
N ILE A 1147 29.78 -29.00 11.92
CA ILE A 1147 28.36 -29.11 12.26
C ILE A 1147 27.67 -29.64 11.01
N ILE A 1148 27.06 -30.82 11.13
CA ILE A 1148 26.29 -31.45 10.04
C ILE A 1148 24.82 -31.37 10.44
N VAL A 1149 24.04 -30.57 9.70
CA VAL A 1149 22.59 -30.51 9.86
C VAL A 1149 21.97 -31.20 8.65
N LYS A 1150 21.22 -32.28 8.89
CA LYS A 1150 20.47 -32.99 7.84
C LYS A 1150 18.99 -32.75 8.07
N ARG A 1151 18.32 -32.22 7.06
CA ARG A 1151 16.86 -32.19 6.96
C ARG A 1151 16.49 -32.40 5.51
N ASN A 1152 15.66 -33.40 5.24
CA ASN A 1152 15.17 -33.65 3.89
C ASN A 1152 14.02 -32.65 3.58
N ASN A 1153 13.94 -32.18 2.34
CA ASN A 1153 12.85 -31.35 1.80
C ASN A 1153 12.65 -29.95 2.39
N VAL A 1154 13.71 -29.13 2.48
CA VAL A 1154 13.57 -27.66 2.69
C VAL A 1154 14.25 -26.93 1.53
N LYS A 1155 13.49 -26.12 0.78
CA LYS A 1155 13.95 -25.43 -0.44
C LYS A 1155 14.78 -24.18 -0.17
N ASN A 1156 14.52 -23.48 0.94
CA ASN A 1156 15.21 -22.25 1.31
C ASN A 1156 15.75 -22.37 2.74
N TRP A 1157 17.03 -22.08 2.93
CA TRP A 1157 17.65 -22.02 4.25
C TRP A 1157 17.96 -20.57 4.59
N LYS A 1158 17.38 -20.06 5.67
CA LYS A 1158 17.90 -18.88 6.36
C LYS A 1158 18.63 -19.35 7.61
N ILE A 1159 19.91 -19.04 7.72
CA ILE A 1159 20.70 -19.28 8.93
C ILE A 1159 21.08 -17.91 9.48
N LEU A 1160 20.36 -17.45 10.50
CA LEU A 1160 20.89 -16.39 11.34
C LEU A 1160 21.98 -16.98 12.22
N VAL A 1161 23.09 -16.27 12.37
CA VAL A 1161 24.12 -16.58 13.36
C VAL A 1161 24.30 -15.31 14.19
N SER A 1162 23.71 -15.26 15.37
CA SER A 1162 24.03 -14.22 16.35
C SER A 1162 25.17 -14.70 17.25
N PHE A 1163 25.98 -13.77 17.75
CA PHE A 1163 26.96 -14.04 18.80
C PHE A 1163 26.63 -13.16 20.00
N ASP A 1164 26.05 -13.74 21.04
CA ASP A 1164 25.83 -13.00 22.28
C ASP A 1164 27.03 -13.19 23.22
N ASP A 1165 27.62 -12.05 23.61
CA ASP A 1165 28.56 -11.83 24.72
C ASP A 1165 30.06 -12.18 24.49
N PHE A 1166 30.84 -11.21 23.97
CA PHE A 1166 32.30 -11.24 24.02
C PHE A 1166 32.83 -10.44 25.22
N THR A 1167 33.21 -11.11 26.30
CA THR A 1167 33.78 -10.47 27.50
C THR A 1167 35.30 -10.26 27.45
N ASN A 1168 35.94 -10.14 26.27
CA ASN A 1168 37.37 -9.84 26.21
C ASN A 1168 37.80 -9.00 25.00
N ASN A 1169 38.23 -7.77 25.30
CA ASN A 1169 39.10 -6.86 24.55
C ASN A 1169 39.14 -7.00 23.01
N GLY A 1170 38.31 -6.18 22.36
CA GLY A 1170 38.28 -5.79 20.94
C GLY A 1170 39.35 -6.39 20.01
N ARG A 1171 39.09 -7.59 19.47
CA ARG A 1171 39.86 -8.15 18.35
C ARG A 1171 38.93 -8.67 17.25
N LYS A 1172 39.32 -8.38 16.01
CA LYS A 1172 38.62 -8.79 14.79
C LYS A 1172 38.59 -10.30 14.65
N LEU A 1173 37.40 -10.87 14.46
CA LEU A 1173 37.21 -12.28 14.16
C LEU A 1173 37.06 -12.42 12.64
N ASN A 1174 38.12 -12.86 11.95
CA ASN A 1174 38.03 -13.29 10.56
C ASN A 1174 37.67 -14.78 10.56
N ALA A 1175 36.38 -15.09 10.42
CA ALA A 1175 35.92 -16.45 10.17
C ALA A 1175 35.63 -16.62 8.69
N ASP A 1176 36.28 -17.61 8.07
CA ASP A 1176 35.88 -18.11 6.76
C ASP A 1176 34.84 -19.22 6.98
N PHE A 1177 33.69 -19.11 6.31
CA PHE A 1177 32.65 -20.13 6.35
C PHE A 1177 32.85 -21.07 5.17
N LEU A 1178 33.05 -22.36 5.44
CA LEU A 1178 33.05 -23.37 4.37
C LEU A 1178 31.69 -24.04 4.29
N PHE A 1179 31.10 -23.99 3.08
CA PHE A 1179 29.87 -24.68 2.72
C PHE A 1179 30.19 -25.70 1.61
N ASN A 1180 30.00 -26.99 1.88
CA ASN A 1180 30.31 -28.08 0.93
C ASN A 1180 31.70 -27.95 0.27
N ASN A 1181 32.72 -27.62 1.09
CA ASN A 1181 34.11 -27.35 0.66
C ASN A 1181 34.31 -26.12 -0.24
N GLN A 1182 33.31 -25.26 -0.43
CA GLN A 1182 33.48 -23.92 -1.00
C GLN A 1182 33.59 -22.86 0.09
N VAL A 1183 34.54 -21.94 -0.07
CA VAL A 1183 34.80 -20.86 0.89
C VAL A 1183 33.89 -19.68 0.57
N TYR A 1184 33.04 -19.33 1.54
CA TYR A 1184 32.21 -18.14 1.49
C TYR A 1184 32.74 -17.09 2.47
N LYS A 1185 33.06 -15.92 1.92
CA LYS A 1185 33.51 -14.77 2.69
C LYS A 1185 32.32 -13.82 2.87
N PRO A 1186 31.93 -13.47 4.10
CA PRO A 1186 30.89 -12.46 4.31
C PRO A 1186 31.32 -11.14 3.66
N ASN A 1187 30.37 -10.43 3.04
CA ASN A 1187 30.63 -9.11 2.43
C ASN A 1187 30.88 -8.00 3.46
N THR A 1188 30.70 -8.27 4.74
CA THR A 1188 30.88 -7.32 5.85
C THR A 1188 31.98 -7.77 6.79
N VAL A 1189 32.98 -6.88 6.99
CA VAL A 1189 34.02 -7.07 8.01
C VAL A 1189 33.41 -6.76 9.38
N PHE A 1190 33.15 -7.78 10.19
CA PHE A 1190 32.65 -7.61 11.54
C PHE A 1190 33.66 -6.82 12.40
N THR A 1191 33.29 -5.60 12.78
CA THR A 1191 34.08 -4.76 13.68
C THR A 1191 33.21 -4.40 14.87
N TYR A 1192 33.55 -4.92 16.05
CA TYR A 1192 32.88 -4.59 17.30
C TYR A 1192 33.63 -3.47 18.03
N TYR A 1193 32.89 -2.47 18.51
CA TYR A 1193 33.36 -1.48 19.50
C TYR A 1193 32.48 -1.58 20.74
N GLU A 1194 33.12 -1.49 21.90
CA GLU A 1194 32.52 -1.75 23.22
C GLU A 1194 31.62 -0.58 23.64
N GLN A 1195 30.31 -0.67 23.37
CA GLN A 1195 29.28 0.05 24.12
C GLN A 1195 28.13 -0.90 24.47
N LYS A 1196 27.81 -0.95 25.76
CA LYS A 1196 26.65 -1.66 26.31
C LYS A 1196 25.38 -0.98 25.80
N ASN A 1197 24.54 -1.72 25.06
CA ASN A 1197 23.16 -1.42 24.65
C ASN A 1197 22.89 -1.20 23.15
N GLU A 1198 23.57 -1.91 22.26
CA GLU A 1198 23.08 -2.05 20.88
C GLU A 1198 22.79 -3.51 20.52
N GLU A 1199 21.86 -3.68 19.58
CA GLU A 1199 21.28 -4.95 19.13
C GLU A 1199 22.32 -5.94 18.58
N PRO A 1200 22.04 -7.26 18.64
CA PRO A 1200 22.95 -8.28 18.12
C PRO A 1200 23.29 -8.02 16.65
N VAL A 1201 24.59 -8.07 16.32
CA VAL A 1201 25.06 -7.94 14.94
C VAL A 1201 24.65 -9.20 14.17
N SER A 1202 23.70 -9.06 13.24
CA SER A 1202 23.25 -10.12 12.35
C SER A 1202 23.91 -9.99 10.97
N GLY A 1203 24.19 -11.11 10.33
CA GLY A 1203 24.61 -11.17 8.93
C GLY A 1203 23.69 -12.13 8.18
N ASP A 1204 23.13 -11.69 7.07
CA ASP A 1204 22.29 -12.52 6.21
C ASP A 1204 23.14 -13.29 5.20
N PHE A 1205 22.86 -14.59 5.07
CA PHE A 1205 23.39 -15.44 4.00
C PHE A 1205 22.21 -16.12 3.30
N ILE A 1206 22.12 -15.97 1.98
CA ILE A 1206 21.12 -16.63 1.15
C ILE A 1206 21.86 -17.65 0.28
N ILE A 1207 21.49 -18.93 0.40
CA ILE A 1207 22.08 -20.03 -0.39
C ILE A 1207 20.98 -20.59 -1.29
N ASN A 1208 21.12 -20.40 -2.60
CA ASN A 1208 20.10 -20.76 -3.61
C ASN A 1208 20.30 -22.15 -4.24
N THR A 1209 20.83 -23.14 -3.52
CA THR A 1209 20.98 -24.51 -4.05
C THR A 1209 20.52 -25.56 -3.03
N PRO A 1210 19.65 -26.52 -3.42
CA PRO A 1210 19.15 -27.54 -2.50
C PRO A 1210 20.26 -28.54 -2.18
N PRO A 1211 20.59 -28.80 -0.91
CA PRO A 1211 21.56 -29.81 -0.56
C PRO A 1211 20.84 -31.14 -0.32
N ASP A 1212 20.78 -31.98 -1.35
CA ASP A 1212 20.26 -33.36 -1.27
C ASP A 1212 21.06 -34.26 -0.30
N LYS A 1213 22.13 -33.73 0.30
CA LYS A 1213 23.09 -34.45 1.15
C LYS A 1213 23.44 -33.67 2.42
N GLY A 1214 22.48 -32.97 3.02
CA GLY A 1214 22.70 -32.24 4.27
C GLY A 1214 23.70 -31.09 4.17
N ILE A 1215 23.68 -30.19 5.14
CA ILE A 1215 24.54 -29.02 5.18
C ILE A 1215 25.70 -29.31 6.13
N LYS A 1216 26.92 -29.27 5.60
CA LYS A 1216 28.14 -29.28 6.40
C LYS A 1216 28.66 -27.85 6.52
N MET A 1217 28.56 -27.28 7.73
CA MET A 1217 29.15 -25.98 8.05
C MET A 1217 30.45 -26.20 8.82
N GLN A 1218 31.53 -25.59 8.33
CA GLN A 1218 32.84 -25.63 8.96
C GLN A 1218 33.33 -24.20 9.18
N ILE A 1219 33.51 -23.82 10.44
CA ILE A 1219 34.01 -22.49 10.83
C ILE A 1219 35.53 -22.60 10.96
N ASN A 1220 36.24 -21.90 10.09
CA ASN A 1220 37.70 -21.84 10.14
C ASN A 1220 38.10 -20.55 10.84
N THR A 1221 38.75 -20.65 11.99
CA THR A 1221 39.25 -19.49 12.75
C THR A 1221 40.79 -19.52 12.78
N PRO A 1222 41.49 -18.94 11.79
CA PRO A 1222 42.93 -19.21 11.61
C PRO A 1222 43.83 -18.66 12.72
N ASN A 1223 43.34 -17.78 13.60
CA ASN A 1223 44.17 -17.01 14.54
C ASN A 1223 43.57 -16.86 15.96
N VAL A 1224 42.82 -17.84 16.47
CA VAL A 1224 42.29 -17.80 17.84
C VAL A 1224 43.37 -18.32 18.82
N LEU A 1225 43.76 -17.49 19.79
CA LEU A 1225 44.60 -17.91 20.91
C LEU A 1225 43.75 -18.77 21.87
N GLU A 1226 44.35 -19.80 22.48
CA GLU A 1226 43.66 -20.69 23.44
C GLU A 1226 42.92 -19.88 24.53
N GLY A 1227 41.62 -20.08 24.65
CA GLY A 1227 40.77 -19.42 25.64
C GLY A 1227 39.35 -20.02 25.65
N GLU A 1228 38.67 -19.94 26.80
CA GLU A 1228 37.28 -20.37 26.93
C GLU A 1228 36.36 -19.20 26.54
N TYR A 1229 35.65 -19.34 25.42
CA TYR A 1229 34.73 -18.34 24.91
C TYR A 1229 33.30 -18.82 25.15
N LYS A 1230 32.49 -17.99 25.82
CA LYS A 1230 31.04 -18.21 25.87
C LYS A 1230 30.44 -17.40 24.73
N SER A 1231 29.82 -18.05 23.77
CA SER A 1231 29.03 -17.39 22.75
C SER A 1231 27.73 -18.16 22.61
N LYS A 1232 26.60 -17.45 22.60
CA LYS A 1232 25.34 -18.04 22.17
C LYS A 1232 25.29 -17.97 20.65
N VAL A 1233 25.22 -19.11 19.98
CA VAL A 1233 24.93 -19.19 18.55
C VAL A 1233 23.47 -19.58 18.42
N SER A 1234 22.65 -18.62 17.99
CA SER A 1234 21.24 -18.85 17.73
C SER A 1234 21.04 -18.90 16.23
N TRP A 1235 20.32 -19.91 15.74
CA TRP A 1235 19.83 -19.94 14.37
C TRP A 1235 18.32 -20.15 14.37
N THR A 1236 17.66 -19.47 13.45
CA THR A 1236 16.22 -19.62 13.23
C THR A 1236 16.03 -20.15 11.83
N LEU A 1237 15.43 -21.32 11.71
CA LEU A 1237 14.94 -21.81 10.43
C LEU A 1237 13.66 -21.03 10.14
N VAL A 1238 13.70 -20.13 9.16
CA VAL A 1238 12.50 -19.43 8.69
C VAL A 1238 11.92 -20.27 7.56
N ASP A 1239 10.82 -20.96 7.85
CA ASP A 1239 9.99 -21.60 6.83
C ASP A 1239 8.85 -20.62 6.53
N GLY A 1240 8.78 -20.14 5.28
CA GLY A 1240 7.80 -19.13 4.86
C GLY A 1240 8.32 -17.69 4.97
N LEU A 1241 8.75 -17.14 3.84
CA LEU A 1241 8.47 -15.75 3.50
C LEU A 1241 7.33 -15.81 2.48
N GLU A 1242 6.11 -15.57 2.97
CA GLU A 1242 5.11 -14.75 2.28
C GLU A 1242 4.78 -13.57 3.19
#